data_AF-A0AAE9KAW1-F1
#
_entry.id   AF-A0AAE9KAW1-F1
#
_cell.length_a   1.000
_cell.length_b   1.000
_cell.length_c   1.000
_cell.angle_alpha   90.00
_cell.angle_beta   90.00
_cell.angle_gamma   90.00
#
_symmetry.space_group_name_H-M   'P 1'
#
loop_
_entity.id
_entity.type
_entity.pdbx_description
1 polymer ?
#
loop_
_entity_poly.entity_id
_entity_poly.type
_entity_poly.pdbx_seq_one_letter_code
_entity_poly.pdbx_strand_id
1 'polypeptide(L)'
;MEKHIRNWIPCSAFSKFSLGTLTGIVLDLIFPGTVLLWIGLMIFLFSLGRFLKKRFQISKYFIFGIFFLLYVLTSFPEKFQKNTQKKSFNISQKNPFGKPEKIFQEKFREQILLDLKEAKLEKNSNRIALGLIFGESKQLSQEFKTKAKEGGILHLFAASGLHLGILMGVQFRLLSLIPSLGYNLPRIIPLLTGFFYLSALGYPTSLARAWIFAGMLLFQGLFFRKLRPVDLLLGSAWILWLVDPTRFYSVSFCLSFGAVTGIFFFSYPIKIACNFLSDENKISYFLKENLSISFSAGLGTMPVLLFSFGSYSFGSVLLNLIMVPLAGILLPILYFSLLIQKTKLILLTEPIWSITEFLIQILIYLSENLSKPIGFYKEMKDTAWIGIAGWILLCIKIFYYSYFIEKNYLKDTEQSTENNVLNLHERFIESKTPNSQTLKREKPSLQNSILTKIKETTWENQNNLLNSMNKIFKNKINKPKNIDHKIQNLEYSTLYKPKTFRKIWYPIFCILFFLTTLGIHVLLYKSPDWFPQKNKIINNKFFFIFRNRDTLIFSGKCKYGFKTISNTFRSSKKIYCDSTEERPLKKVFVEDESCLNWAFQCLQDHPQTEIFYSGLDFEAWSQKSRFHFLKSKPIREISISHRSKILFFHTKKDSLFQLIQKTKTSSGWILLETPFGNKEDSKVWNRNRKLLGLTESWVFLEKDELQRIPISESF
;
A
#
# COMPACT_ATOMS: atom_id res chain seq x y z
N MET A 1 -4.89 14.91 -19.87
CA MET A 1 -4.64 15.36 -18.49
C MET A 1 -5.78 16.21 -17.95
N GLU A 2 -6.24 17.25 -18.65
CA GLU A 2 -7.30 18.13 -18.11
C GLU A 2 -8.61 17.39 -17.80
N LYS A 3 -9.09 16.55 -18.72
CA LYS A 3 -10.25 15.66 -18.48
C LYS A 3 -10.01 14.70 -17.30
N HIS A 4 -8.78 14.24 -17.11
CA HIS A 4 -8.39 13.36 -16.01
C HIS A 4 -8.44 14.11 -14.68
N ILE A 5 -7.85 15.31 -14.61
CA ILE A 5 -7.91 16.20 -13.43
C ILE A 5 -9.36 16.57 -13.10
N ARG A 6 -10.19 16.84 -14.11
CA ARG A 6 -11.62 17.14 -13.91
C ARG A 6 -12.38 15.99 -13.23
N ASN A 7 -11.96 14.75 -13.42
CA ASN A 7 -12.56 13.58 -12.75
C ASN A 7 -12.23 13.50 -11.24
N TRP A 8 -11.27 14.32 -10.77
CA TRP A 8 -10.87 14.44 -9.36
C TRP A 8 -11.60 15.57 -8.61
N ILE A 9 -12.39 16.39 -9.30
CA ILE A 9 -13.20 17.43 -8.69
C ILE A 9 -14.59 16.85 -8.41
N PRO A 10 -15.14 16.83 -7.20
CA PRO A 10 -16.50 16.30 -6.94
C PRO A 10 -17.60 17.14 -7.62
N CYS A 11 -18.63 16.48 -8.18
CA CYS A 11 -19.71 17.12 -8.94
C CYS A 11 -21.07 16.89 -8.32
N SER A 12 -21.29 15.79 -7.58
CA SER A 12 -22.57 15.57 -6.92
C SER A 12 -22.64 16.40 -5.65
N ALA A 13 -23.84 16.86 -5.30
CA ALA A 13 -24.06 17.51 -4.01
C ALA A 13 -23.62 16.59 -2.87
N PHE A 14 -23.97 15.30 -3.00
CA PHE A 14 -23.54 14.23 -2.11
C PHE A 14 -22.01 14.13 -1.98
N SER A 15 -21.24 14.04 -3.07
CA SER A 15 -19.79 13.92 -2.98
C SER A 15 -19.12 15.19 -2.44
N LYS A 16 -19.65 16.37 -2.76
CA LYS A 16 -19.18 17.64 -2.18
C LYS A 16 -19.44 17.69 -0.66
N PHE A 17 -20.59 17.21 -0.22
CA PHE A 17 -20.94 17.07 1.20
C PHE A 17 -20.06 16.05 1.91
N SER A 18 -19.90 14.85 1.34
CA SER A 18 -18.98 13.82 1.82
C SER A 18 -17.55 14.36 1.94
N LEU A 19 -17.06 15.10 0.94
CA LEU A 19 -15.74 15.73 1.03
C LEU A 19 -15.65 16.67 2.25
N GLY A 20 -16.65 17.51 2.47
CA GLY A 20 -16.72 18.40 3.63
C GLY A 20 -16.65 17.66 4.96
N THR A 21 -17.46 16.61 5.12
CA THR A 21 -17.45 15.79 6.34
C THR A 21 -16.09 15.11 6.57
N LEU A 22 -15.48 14.55 5.51
CA LEU A 22 -14.19 13.86 5.59
C LEU A 22 -13.05 14.83 5.89
N THR A 23 -13.06 16.03 5.31
CA THR A 23 -12.10 17.09 5.64
C THR A 23 -12.22 17.50 7.11
N GLY A 24 -13.44 17.65 7.63
CA GLY A 24 -13.66 17.94 9.04
C GLY A 24 -13.03 16.88 9.97
N ILE A 25 -13.12 15.58 9.62
CA ILE A 25 -12.52 14.49 10.40
C ILE A 25 -11.00 14.62 10.44
N VAL A 26 -10.38 14.96 9.30
CA VAL A 26 -8.93 15.15 9.20
C VAL A 26 -8.48 16.37 10.01
N LEU A 27 -9.27 17.46 10.01
CA LEU A 27 -8.96 18.64 10.82
C LEU A 27 -9.04 18.33 12.33
N ASP A 28 -10.07 17.62 12.78
CA ASP A 28 -10.21 17.18 14.17
C ASP A 28 -9.07 16.25 14.60
N LEU A 29 -8.60 15.40 13.69
CA LEU A 29 -7.43 14.54 13.93
C LEU A 29 -6.13 15.32 14.15
N ILE A 30 -5.90 16.36 13.36
CA ILE A 30 -4.67 17.16 13.43
C ILE A 30 -4.73 18.12 14.62
N PHE A 31 -5.89 18.70 14.88
CA PHE A 31 -6.09 19.71 15.93
C PHE A 31 -7.23 19.33 16.89
N PRO A 32 -7.03 18.30 17.73
CA PRO A 32 -8.05 17.83 18.66
C PRO A 32 -8.48 18.94 19.63
N GLY A 33 -9.79 19.07 19.87
CA GLY A 33 -10.35 20.04 20.81
C GLY A 33 -10.43 21.49 20.30
N THR A 34 -9.96 21.78 19.08
CA THR A 34 -10.06 23.13 18.46
C THR A 34 -11.24 23.27 17.51
N VAL A 35 -12.18 22.33 17.58
CA VAL A 35 -13.31 22.18 16.67
C VAL A 35 -14.14 23.47 16.52
N LEU A 36 -14.41 24.16 17.64
CA LEU A 36 -15.12 25.45 17.68
C LEU A 36 -14.35 26.59 16.99
N LEU A 37 -13.01 26.56 17.03
CA LEU A 37 -12.16 27.56 16.38
C LEU A 37 -12.16 27.36 14.85
N TRP A 38 -12.13 26.11 14.39
CA TRP A 38 -12.30 25.79 12.96
C TRP A 38 -13.69 26.15 12.44
N ILE A 39 -14.74 26.02 13.27
CA ILE A 39 -16.09 26.51 12.94
C ILE A 39 -16.09 28.00 12.71
N GLY A 40 -15.56 28.78 13.67
CA GLY A 40 -15.49 30.24 13.55
C GLY A 40 -14.71 30.67 12.31
N LEU A 41 -13.59 30.00 12.03
CA LEU A 41 -12.76 30.26 10.86
C LEU A 41 -13.47 29.92 9.55
N MET A 42 -14.24 28.82 9.47
CA MET A 42 -14.98 28.45 8.27
C MET A 42 -16.20 29.35 8.02
N ILE A 43 -16.91 29.77 9.08
CA ILE A 43 -17.98 30.77 8.99
C ILE A 43 -17.42 32.11 8.51
N PHE A 44 -16.28 32.53 9.06
CA PHE A 44 -15.56 33.72 8.64
C PHE A 44 -15.14 33.64 7.18
N LEU A 45 -14.50 32.55 6.75
CA LEU A 45 -14.10 32.33 5.35
C LEU A 45 -15.31 32.28 4.40
N PHE A 46 -16.45 31.72 4.83
CA PHE A 46 -17.68 31.71 4.02
C PHE A 46 -18.27 33.11 3.87
N SER A 47 -18.32 33.89 4.96
CA SER A 47 -18.77 35.29 4.95
C SER A 47 -17.84 36.14 4.08
N LEU A 48 -16.53 36.00 4.26
CA LEU A 48 -15.48 36.67 3.49
C LEU A 48 -15.50 36.29 2.01
N GLY A 49 -15.77 35.03 1.67
CA GLY A 49 -15.93 34.57 0.29
C GLY A 49 -17.19 35.09 -0.39
N ARG A 50 -18.24 35.40 0.39
CA ARG A 50 -19.43 36.10 -0.10
C ARG A 50 -19.15 37.59 -0.36
N PHE A 51 -18.29 38.19 0.46
CA PHE A 51 -17.83 39.58 0.35
C PHE A 51 -16.85 39.77 -0.82
N LEU A 52 -15.88 38.86 -0.97
CA LEU A 52 -14.92 38.80 -2.08
C LEU A 52 -15.57 38.12 -3.30
N LYS A 53 -16.44 38.85 -4.00
CA LYS A 53 -17.10 38.40 -5.24
C LYS A 53 -16.10 37.70 -6.19
N LYS A 54 -16.43 36.44 -6.54
CA LYS A 54 -15.98 35.64 -7.70
C LYS A 54 -14.65 34.86 -7.68
N ARG A 55 -13.78 34.87 -6.66
CA ARG A 55 -12.51 34.09 -6.74
C ARG A 55 -12.48 32.70 -6.08
N PHE A 56 -13.29 32.44 -5.05
CA PHE A 56 -13.33 31.14 -4.37
C PHE A 56 -14.76 30.63 -4.21
N GLN A 57 -15.29 29.92 -5.21
CA GLN A 57 -16.60 29.24 -5.11
C GLN A 57 -16.46 27.93 -4.32
N ILE A 58 -16.27 28.02 -3.00
CA ILE A 58 -16.41 26.85 -2.13
C ILE A 58 -17.89 26.44 -2.14
N SER A 59 -18.16 25.17 -2.45
CA SER A 59 -19.54 24.67 -2.54
C SER A 59 -20.24 24.76 -1.18
N LYS A 60 -21.46 25.30 -1.14
CA LYS A 60 -22.31 25.31 0.08
C LYS A 60 -22.41 23.91 0.72
N TYR A 61 -22.51 22.86 -0.10
CA TYR A 61 -22.54 21.47 0.36
C TYR A 61 -21.29 21.03 1.13
N PHE A 62 -20.10 21.52 0.77
CA PHE A 62 -18.86 21.21 1.47
C PHE A 62 -18.89 21.78 2.89
N ILE A 63 -19.35 23.02 3.03
CA ILE A 63 -19.50 23.69 4.32
C ILE A 63 -20.56 22.99 5.18
N PHE A 64 -21.72 22.65 4.59
CA PHE A 64 -22.73 21.83 5.28
C PHE A 64 -22.17 20.48 5.74
N GLY A 65 -21.26 19.86 4.98
CA GLY A 65 -20.59 18.63 5.40
C GLY A 65 -19.74 18.82 6.66
N ILE A 66 -18.98 19.91 6.75
CA ILE A 66 -18.23 20.23 7.97
C ILE A 66 -19.20 20.42 9.14
N PHE A 67 -20.27 21.21 8.98
CA PHE A 67 -21.29 21.38 10.02
C PHE A 67 -21.98 20.08 10.44
N PHE A 68 -22.28 19.20 9.49
CA PHE A 68 -22.87 17.91 9.80
C PHE A 68 -21.95 17.05 10.68
N LEU A 69 -20.65 17.00 10.37
CA LEU A 69 -19.69 16.29 11.22
C LEU A 69 -19.73 16.84 12.65
N LEU A 70 -19.77 18.15 12.80
CA LEU A 70 -19.77 18.82 14.09
C LEU A 70 -21.02 18.50 14.91
N TYR A 71 -22.18 18.54 14.26
CA TYR A 71 -23.44 18.10 14.84
C TYR A 71 -23.35 16.63 15.29
N VAL A 72 -22.77 15.75 14.49
CA VAL A 72 -22.61 14.34 14.83
C VAL A 72 -21.65 14.13 16.01
N LEU A 73 -20.52 14.83 16.04
CA LEU A 73 -19.53 14.75 17.12
C LEU A 73 -20.09 15.26 18.46
N THR A 74 -20.92 16.31 18.41
CA THR A 74 -21.58 16.87 19.60
C THR A 74 -22.76 16.02 20.06
N SER A 75 -23.54 15.46 19.13
CA SER A 75 -24.74 14.65 19.46
C SER A 75 -24.40 13.21 19.87
N PHE A 76 -23.28 12.66 19.41
CA PHE A 76 -22.90 11.26 19.65
C PHE A 76 -21.45 11.09 20.17
N PRO A 77 -21.02 11.80 21.23
CA PRO A 77 -19.62 11.84 21.65
C PRO A 77 -19.04 10.46 21.98
N GLU A 78 -19.84 9.56 22.57
CA GLU A 78 -19.41 8.21 22.97
C GLU A 78 -18.99 7.32 21.79
N LYS A 79 -19.56 7.53 20.59
CA LYS A 79 -19.28 6.73 19.39
C LYS A 79 -17.99 7.17 18.68
N PHE A 80 -17.52 8.39 18.96
CA PHE A 80 -16.37 9.03 18.31
C PHE A 80 -15.19 9.30 19.26
N GLN A 81 -15.31 9.03 20.55
CA GLN A 81 -14.22 9.21 21.51
C GLN A 81 -13.01 8.32 21.20
N LYS A 82 -11.87 8.95 20.93
CA LYS A 82 -10.56 8.31 20.84
C LYS A 82 -10.10 7.91 22.25
N ASN A 83 -10.05 6.61 22.54
CA ASN A 83 -9.53 6.13 23.82
C ASN A 83 -8.00 6.36 23.87
N THR A 84 -7.56 7.45 24.51
CA THR A 84 -6.16 7.91 24.57
C THR A 84 -5.26 7.04 25.44
N GLN A 85 -5.81 6.17 26.30
CA GLN A 85 -5.03 5.33 27.22
C GLN A 85 -4.55 4.01 26.62
N LYS A 86 -5.04 3.59 25.44
CA LYS A 86 -4.55 2.40 24.74
C LYS A 86 -3.85 2.80 23.45
N LYS A 87 -2.55 2.52 23.34
CA LYS A 87 -1.80 2.44 22.06
C LYS A 87 -2.31 1.30 21.13
N SER A 88 -3.52 0.80 21.37
CA SER A 88 -4.23 -0.12 20.51
C SER A 88 -5.62 0.44 20.27
N PHE A 89 -5.99 0.62 19.01
CA PHE A 89 -7.38 0.82 18.63
C PHE A 89 -8.19 -0.37 19.15
N ASN A 90 -8.95 -0.16 20.24
CA ASN A 90 -10.01 -1.08 20.59
C ASN A 90 -11.04 -0.94 19.47
N ILE A 91 -10.95 -1.82 18.46
CA ILE A 91 -12.03 -2.05 17.52
C ILE A 91 -13.21 -2.42 18.41
N SER A 92 -14.17 -1.50 18.55
CA SER A 92 -15.46 -1.84 19.11
C SER A 92 -16.07 -2.83 18.12
N GLN A 93 -15.85 -4.13 18.35
CA GLN A 93 -16.53 -5.23 17.67
C GLN A 93 -18.01 -5.29 18.11
N LYS A 94 -18.66 -4.15 18.34
CA LYS A 94 -20.12 -4.13 18.42
C LYS A 94 -20.62 -4.36 17.00
N ASN A 95 -20.83 -5.63 16.72
CA ASN A 95 -21.37 -6.11 15.45
C ASN A 95 -22.68 -5.36 15.18
N PRO A 96 -22.83 -4.66 14.04
CA PRO A 96 -24.03 -3.86 13.78
C PRO A 96 -25.32 -4.69 13.81
N PHE A 97 -25.23 -6.01 13.58
CA PHE A 97 -26.37 -6.93 13.57
C PHE A 97 -26.36 -7.97 14.71
N GLY A 98 -25.46 -7.84 15.69
CA GLY A 98 -25.51 -8.59 16.96
C GLY A 98 -25.17 -10.09 16.89
N LYS A 99 -25.88 -10.90 17.70
CA LYS A 99 -25.73 -12.37 17.85
C LYS A 99 -26.09 -13.20 16.59
N PRO A 100 -27.18 -12.95 15.86
CA PRO A 100 -27.58 -13.81 14.73
C PRO A 100 -26.54 -13.81 13.60
N GLU A 101 -25.86 -12.69 13.40
CA GLU A 101 -24.78 -12.59 12.43
C GLU A 101 -23.57 -13.44 12.80
N LYS A 102 -23.16 -13.47 14.08
CA LYS A 102 -22.05 -14.34 14.52
C LYS A 102 -22.35 -15.81 14.26
N ILE A 103 -23.59 -16.22 14.53
CA ILE A 103 -24.05 -17.59 14.24
C ILE A 103 -23.98 -17.87 12.73
N PHE A 104 -24.38 -16.90 11.89
CA PHE A 104 -24.26 -17.04 10.44
C PHE A 104 -22.81 -17.16 9.97
N GLN A 105 -21.90 -16.34 10.50
CA GLN A 105 -20.47 -16.42 10.20
C GLN A 105 -19.87 -17.77 10.60
N GLU A 106 -20.19 -18.26 11.80
CA GLU A 106 -19.73 -19.56 12.31
C GLU A 106 -20.24 -20.71 11.44
N LYS A 107 -21.54 -20.75 11.15
CA LYS A 107 -22.14 -21.77 10.27
C LYS A 107 -21.57 -21.74 8.86
N PHE A 108 -21.38 -20.55 8.29
CA PHE A 108 -20.75 -20.41 6.98
C PHE A 108 -19.33 -20.97 7.01
N ARG A 109 -18.56 -20.65 8.05
CA ARG A 109 -17.20 -21.14 8.21
C ARG A 109 -17.14 -22.65 8.35
N GLU A 110 -17.99 -23.22 9.20
CA GLU A 110 -18.10 -24.67 9.39
C GLU A 110 -18.44 -25.39 8.09
N GLN A 111 -19.41 -24.88 7.33
CA GLN A 111 -19.78 -25.46 6.05
C GLN A 111 -18.61 -25.48 5.06
N ILE A 112 -17.90 -24.37 4.89
CA ILE A 112 -16.75 -24.31 3.97
C ILE A 112 -15.63 -25.26 4.43
N LEU A 113 -15.42 -25.41 5.74
CA LEU A 113 -14.44 -26.36 6.27
C LEU A 113 -14.82 -27.81 5.95
N LEU A 114 -16.11 -28.15 5.99
CA LEU A 114 -16.61 -29.46 5.58
C LEU A 114 -16.41 -29.67 4.07
N ASP A 115 -16.83 -28.70 3.25
CA ASP A 115 -16.70 -28.74 1.79
C ASP A 115 -15.24 -28.96 1.36
N LEU A 116 -14.28 -28.24 1.99
CA LEU A 116 -12.85 -28.39 1.71
C LEU A 116 -12.24 -29.68 2.26
N LYS A 117 -12.81 -30.27 3.31
CA LYS A 117 -12.37 -31.57 3.83
C LYS A 117 -12.76 -32.70 2.87
N GLU A 118 -13.95 -32.61 2.28
CA GLU A 118 -14.44 -33.55 1.26
C GLU A 118 -13.68 -33.43 -0.07
N ALA A 119 -13.19 -32.23 -0.40
CA ALA A 119 -12.40 -31.97 -1.61
C ALA A 119 -11.02 -32.66 -1.64
N LYS A 120 -10.54 -33.20 -0.49
CA LYS A 120 -9.27 -33.96 -0.37
C LYS A 120 -8.01 -33.25 -0.90
N LEU A 121 -8.01 -31.93 -0.93
CA LEU A 121 -6.84 -31.13 -1.33
C LEU A 121 -5.61 -31.43 -0.46
N GLU A 122 -4.42 -31.30 -1.04
CA GLU A 122 -3.17 -31.33 -0.31
C GLU A 122 -3.18 -30.31 0.84
N LYS A 123 -2.52 -30.65 1.96
CA LYS A 123 -2.54 -29.84 3.19
C LYS A 123 -2.16 -28.37 2.97
N ASN A 124 -1.17 -28.09 2.11
CA ASN A 124 -0.76 -26.72 1.80
C ASN A 124 -1.78 -26.03 0.89
N SER A 125 -2.29 -26.73 -0.13
CA SER A 125 -3.34 -26.24 -1.02
C SER A 125 -4.62 -25.87 -0.26
N ASN A 126 -5.02 -26.71 0.69
CA ASN A 126 -6.18 -26.46 1.55
C ASN A 126 -6.02 -25.18 2.40
N ARG A 127 -4.84 -24.97 3.02
CA ARG A 127 -4.53 -23.73 3.76
C ARG A 127 -4.58 -22.49 2.86
N ILE A 128 -4.12 -22.61 1.63
CA ILE A 128 -4.15 -21.54 0.63
C ILE A 128 -5.59 -21.25 0.20
N ALA A 129 -6.39 -22.27 -0.08
CA ALA A 129 -7.82 -22.14 -0.39
C ALA A 129 -8.57 -21.44 0.75
N LEU A 130 -8.36 -21.85 2.00
CA LEU A 130 -8.93 -21.17 3.18
C LEU A 130 -8.49 -19.71 3.26
N GLY A 131 -7.22 -19.43 3.00
CA GLY A 131 -6.68 -18.07 2.98
C GLY A 131 -7.34 -17.20 1.92
N LEU A 132 -7.62 -17.74 0.73
CA LEU A 132 -8.29 -17.05 -0.37
C LEU A 132 -9.80 -16.86 -0.11
N ILE A 133 -10.50 -17.88 0.41
CA ILE A 133 -11.95 -17.81 0.65
C ILE A 133 -12.28 -16.84 1.78
N PHE A 134 -11.56 -16.93 2.90
CA PHE A 134 -11.82 -16.09 4.07
C PHE A 134 -11.04 -14.78 4.07
N GLY A 135 -10.03 -14.65 3.21
CA GLY A 135 -9.10 -13.52 3.27
C GLY A 135 -8.34 -13.47 4.60
N GLU A 136 -8.10 -14.63 5.21
CA GLU A 136 -7.44 -14.78 6.49
C GLU A 136 -6.05 -15.36 6.32
N SER A 137 -5.03 -14.51 6.43
CA SER A 137 -3.65 -14.98 6.39
C SER A 137 -3.30 -15.92 7.53
N LYS A 138 -4.08 -15.98 8.63
CA LYS A 138 -3.80 -16.82 9.81
C LYS A 138 -3.51 -18.29 9.47
N GLN A 139 -4.24 -18.86 8.51
CA GLN A 139 -4.11 -20.27 8.10
C GLN A 139 -2.83 -20.58 7.33
N LEU A 140 -2.15 -19.56 6.80
CA LEU A 140 -0.91 -19.73 6.03
C LEU A 140 0.27 -20.06 6.96
N SER A 141 1.19 -20.90 6.47
CA SER A 141 2.44 -21.19 7.16
C SER A 141 3.27 -19.90 7.35
N GLN A 142 4.07 -19.83 8.41
CA GLN A 142 4.90 -18.65 8.68
C GLN A 142 5.94 -18.41 7.59
N GLU A 143 6.44 -19.50 6.99
CA GLU A 143 7.34 -19.46 5.84
C GLU A 143 6.65 -18.82 4.63
N PHE A 144 5.47 -19.32 4.25
CA PHE A 144 4.71 -18.80 3.11
C PHE A 144 4.31 -17.33 3.32
N LYS A 145 3.86 -16.97 4.53
CA LYS A 145 3.57 -15.57 4.90
C LYS A 145 4.77 -14.66 4.65
N THR A 146 5.97 -15.15 4.97
CA THR A 146 7.17 -14.35 4.76
C THR A 146 7.45 -14.19 3.28
N LYS A 147 7.49 -15.29 2.51
CA LYS A 147 7.72 -15.22 1.06
C LYS A 147 6.68 -14.31 0.39
N ALA A 148 5.41 -14.45 0.75
CA ALA A 148 4.32 -13.59 0.27
C ALA A 148 4.48 -12.11 0.68
N LYS A 149 5.01 -11.83 1.89
CA LYS A 149 5.34 -10.46 2.32
C LYS A 149 6.49 -9.89 1.50
N GLU A 150 7.54 -10.68 1.29
CA GLU A 150 8.73 -10.29 0.52
C GLU A 150 8.39 -10.02 -0.95
N GLY A 151 7.53 -10.85 -1.55
CA GLY A 151 6.99 -10.64 -2.89
C GLY A 151 5.93 -9.53 -2.99
N GLY A 152 5.46 -8.98 -1.87
CA GLY A 152 4.40 -7.96 -1.84
C GLY A 152 3.00 -8.48 -2.23
N ILE A 153 2.80 -9.80 -2.22
CA ILE A 153 1.56 -10.49 -2.64
C ILE A 153 0.71 -10.94 -1.45
N LEU A 154 1.12 -10.67 -0.20
CA LEU A 154 0.36 -11.02 1.01
C LEU A 154 -1.06 -10.43 1.00
N HIS A 155 -1.28 -9.32 0.29
CA HIS A 155 -2.58 -8.68 0.12
C HIS A 155 -3.60 -9.55 -0.64
N LEU A 156 -3.16 -10.53 -1.43
CA LEU A 156 -4.01 -11.52 -2.08
C LEU A 156 -4.64 -12.50 -1.10
N PHE A 157 -4.08 -12.63 0.11
CA PHE A 157 -4.59 -13.50 1.17
C PHE A 157 -5.23 -12.73 2.33
N ALA A 158 -5.28 -11.41 2.20
CA ALA A 158 -6.10 -10.57 3.06
C ALA A 158 -7.47 -10.43 2.41
N ALA A 159 -8.52 -10.25 3.22
CA ALA A 159 -9.85 -9.94 2.73
C ALA A 159 -9.83 -8.64 1.91
N SER A 160 -9.64 -8.80 0.60
CA SER A 160 -9.39 -7.71 -0.34
C SER A 160 -10.59 -7.49 -1.23
N GLY A 161 -10.79 -6.25 -1.69
CA GLY A 161 -11.89 -5.91 -2.59
C GLY A 161 -11.82 -6.65 -3.93
N LEU A 162 -10.67 -7.23 -4.29
CA LEU A 162 -10.49 -8.06 -5.49
C LEU A 162 -11.36 -9.32 -5.42
N HIS A 163 -11.41 -10.02 -4.29
CA HIS A 163 -12.18 -11.24 -4.09
C HIS A 163 -13.66 -11.03 -4.39
N LEU A 164 -14.23 -10.01 -3.74
CA LEU A 164 -15.63 -9.66 -3.90
C LEU A 164 -15.91 -9.05 -5.28
N GLY A 165 -15.00 -8.22 -5.80
CA GLY A 165 -15.12 -7.63 -7.14
C GLY A 165 -15.15 -8.68 -8.25
N ILE A 166 -14.29 -9.69 -8.17
CA ILE A 166 -14.28 -10.82 -9.11
C ILE A 166 -15.56 -11.63 -8.98
N LEU A 167 -15.96 -12.01 -7.76
CA LEU A 167 -17.20 -12.76 -7.50
C LEU A 167 -18.40 -12.07 -8.16
N MET A 168 -18.60 -10.79 -7.84
CA MET A 168 -19.74 -10.02 -8.35
C MET A 168 -19.63 -9.75 -9.85
N GLY A 169 -18.42 -9.47 -10.36
CA GLY A 169 -18.18 -9.15 -11.76
C GLY A 169 -18.42 -10.35 -12.68
N VAL A 170 -17.94 -11.54 -12.30
CA VAL A 170 -18.19 -12.79 -13.04
C VAL A 170 -19.68 -13.13 -13.01
N GLN A 171 -20.32 -13.04 -11.85
CA GLN A 171 -21.77 -13.27 -11.75
C GLN A 171 -22.56 -12.29 -12.62
N PHE A 172 -22.24 -10.98 -12.56
CA PHE A 172 -22.87 -9.97 -13.42
C PHE A 172 -22.71 -10.33 -14.90
N ARG A 173 -21.50 -10.71 -15.32
CA ARG A 173 -21.23 -11.04 -16.73
C ARG A 173 -22.00 -12.28 -17.17
N LEU A 174 -21.96 -13.37 -16.39
CA LEU A 174 -22.66 -14.62 -16.72
C LEU A 174 -24.18 -14.42 -16.78
N LEU A 175 -24.76 -13.76 -15.78
CA LEU A 175 -26.20 -13.49 -15.76
C LEU A 175 -26.63 -12.54 -16.87
N SER A 176 -25.78 -11.58 -17.25
CA SER A 176 -26.07 -10.66 -18.36
C SER A 176 -26.05 -11.33 -19.74
N LEU A 177 -25.46 -12.52 -19.86
CA LEU A 177 -25.49 -13.31 -21.10
C LEU A 177 -26.79 -14.08 -21.27
N ILE A 178 -27.63 -14.18 -20.24
CA ILE A 178 -28.89 -14.91 -20.26
C ILE A 178 -30.04 -13.90 -20.51
N PRO A 179 -30.60 -13.83 -21.74
CA PRO A 179 -31.56 -12.78 -22.08
C PRO A 179 -32.85 -12.83 -21.25
N SER A 180 -33.27 -14.03 -20.82
CA SER A 180 -34.50 -14.23 -20.03
C SER A 180 -34.47 -13.60 -18.64
N LEU A 181 -33.29 -13.27 -18.11
CA LEU A 181 -33.15 -12.61 -16.80
C LEU A 181 -33.39 -11.09 -16.85
N GLY A 182 -33.49 -10.51 -18.06
CA GLY A 182 -33.75 -9.08 -18.26
C GLY A 182 -32.65 -8.17 -17.69
N TYR A 183 -33.01 -6.90 -17.43
CA TYR A 183 -32.05 -5.89 -16.96
C TYR A 183 -31.76 -5.99 -15.46
N ASN A 184 -32.75 -6.35 -14.63
CA ASN A 184 -32.65 -6.16 -13.18
C ASN A 184 -31.89 -7.30 -12.47
N LEU A 185 -32.19 -8.56 -12.79
CA LEU A 185 -31.62 -9.72 -12.08
C LEU A 185 -30.08 -9.79 -12.16
N PRO A 186 -29.44 -9.56 -13.33
CA PRO A 186 -27.98 -9.55 -13.42
C PRO A 186 -27.31 -8.52 -12.51
N ARG A 187 -28.03 -7.50 -12.03
CA ARG A 187 -27.53 -6.47 -11.10
C ARG A 187 -27.85 -6.78 -9.64
N ILE A 188 -29.07 -7.25 -9.36
CA ILE A 188 -29.54 -7.53 -8.00
C ILE A 188 -28.85 -8.77 -7.42
N ILE A 189 -28.72 -9.84 -8.20
CA ILE A 189 -28.16 -11.11 -7.71
C ILE A 189 -26.71 -10.93 -7.22
N PRO A 190 -25.77 -10.32 -7.99
CA PRO A 190 -24.42 -10.07 -7.50
C PRO A 190 -24.36 -9.21 -6.24
N LEU A 191 -25.25 -8.23 -6.09
CA LEU A 191 -25.29 -7.39 -4.89
C LEU A 191 -25.75 -8.18 -3.68
N LEU A 192 -26.74 -9.05 -3.84
CA LEU A 192 -27.26 -9.88 -2.78
C LEU A 192 -26.24 -10.94 -2.35
N THR A 193 -25.65 -11.68 -3.30
CA THR A 193 -24.59 -12.66 -3.03
C THR A 193 -23.37 -11.99 -2.40
N GLY A 194 -22.98 -10.81 -2.90
CA GLY A 194 -21.89 -10.02 -2.37
C GLY A 194 -22.15 -9.54 -0.95
N PHE A 195 -23.39 -9.19 -0.62
CA PHE A 195 -23.79 -8.81 0.74
C PHE A 195 -23.73 -10.01 1.70
N PHE A 196 -24.22 -11.18 1.29
CA PHE A 196 -24.11 -12.40 2.10
C PHE A 196 -22.65 -12.80 2.34
N TYR A 197 -21.80 -12.74 1.32
CA TYR A 197 -20.37 -13.00 1.47
C TYR A 197 -19.68 -11.97 2.37
N LEU A 198 -20.01 -10.68 2.23
CA LEU A 198 -19.52 -9.62 3.09
C LEU A 198 -19.91 -9.84 4.58
N SER A 199 -21.17 -10.21 4.81
CA SER A 199 -21.72 -10.51 6.15
C SER A 199 -21.05 -11.76 6.75
N ALA A 200 -20.86 -12.81 5.95
CA ALA A 200 -20.20 -14.04 6.36
C ALA A 200 -18.75 -13.84 6.81
N LEU A 201 -18.07 -12.80 6.31
CA LEU A 201 -16.70 -12.44 6.68
C LEU A 201 -16.61 -11.33 7.73
N GLY A 202 -17.72 -10.88 8.31
CA GLY A 202 -17.74 -9.85 9.36
C GLY A 202 -17.39 -8.44 8.87
N TYR A 203 -17.84 -8.10 7.65
CA TYR A 203 -17.69 -6.78 7.03
C TYR A 203 -16.24 -6.24 6.99
N PRO A 204 -15.25 -6.92 6.39
CA PRO A 204 -13.91 -6.34 6.26
C PRO A 204 -13.96 -5.02 5.47
N THR A 205 -13.23 -3.99 5.91
CA THR A 205 -13.29 -2.62 5.32
C THR A 205 -13.10 -2.60 3.80
N SER A 206 -12.17 -3.42 3.27
CA SER A 206 -11.91 -3.52 1.83
C SER A 206 -13.06 -4.14 1.04
N LEU A 207 -13.74 -5.15 1.60
CA LEU A 207 -14.90 -5.79 0.98
C LEU A 207 -16.12 -4.87 1.07
N ALA A 208 -16.35 -4.24 2.23
CA ALA A 208 -17.46 -3.29 2.41
C ALA A 208 -17.38 -2.15 1.38
N ARG A 209 -16.19 -1.57 1.18
CA ARG A 209 -15.94 -0.59 0.12
C ARG A 209 -16.24 -1.16 -1.27
N ALA A 210 -15.76 -2.37 -1.59
CA ALA A 210 -15.99 -2.99 -2.90
C ALA A 210 -17.48 -3.23 -3.17
N TRP A 211 -18.23 -3.69 -2.16
CA TRP A 211 -19.68 -3.87 -2.24
C TRP A 211 -20.40 -2.54 -2.49
N ILE A 212 -20.05 -1.48 -1.76
CA ILE A 212 -20.62 -0.14 -1.96
C ILE A 212 -20.28 0.41 -3.35
N PHE A 213 -19.04 0.24 -3.81
CA PHE A 213 -18.64 0.61 -5.17
C PHE A 213 -19.49 -0.10 -6.22
N ALA A 214 -19.64 -1.41 -6.10
CA ALA A 214 -20.47 -2.19 -7.01
C ALA A 214 -21.93 -1.74 -6.95
N GLY A 215 -22.49 -1.48 -5.77
CA GLY A 215 -23.84 -0.94 -5.61
C GLY A 215 -24.02 0.40 -6.34
N MET A 216 -23.13 1.35 -6.06
CA MET A 216 -23.15 2.66 -6.72
C MET A 216 -23.04 2.55 -8.25
N LEU A 217 -22.17 1.66 -8.76
CA LEU A 217 -21.98 1.45 -10.20
C LEU A 217 -23.15 0.74 -10.87
N LEU A 218 -23.72 -0.28 -10.24
CA LEU A 218 -24.83 -1.06 -10.79
C LEU A 218 -26.14 -0.26 -10.77
N PHE A 219 -26.33 0.62 -9.78
CA PHE A 219 -27.50 1.49 -9.68
C PHE A 219 -27.34 2.87 -10.34
N GLN A 220 -26.17 3.23 -10.87
CA GLN A 220 -25.97 4.53 -11.54
C GLN A 220 -26.95 4.77 -12.70
N GLY A 221 -27.39 3.70 -13.36
CA GLY A 221 -28.38 3.74 -14.44
C GLY A 221 -29.77 4.19 -13.99
N LEU A 222 -30.15 3.93 -12.74
CA LEU A 222 -31.44 4.37 -12.17
C LEU A 222 -31.50 5.88 -11.95
N PHE A 223 -30.33 6.50 -11.71
CA PHE A 223 -30.22 7.94 -11.47
C PHE A 223 -29.83 8.72 -12.72
N PHE A 224 -29.76 8.07 -13.89
CA PHE A 224 -29.35 8.65 -15.18
C PHE A 224 -28.08 9.50 -15.11
N ARG A 225 -27.16 9.16 -14.21
CA ARG A 225 -25.99 9.98 -13.90
C ARG A 225 -24.72 9.15 -13.93
N LYS A 226 -23.77 9.56 -14.77
CA LYS A 226 -22.44 8.97 -14.80
C LYS A 226 -21.68 9.34 -13.53
N LEU A 227 -21.32 8.33 -12.73
CA LEU A 227 -20.48 8.53 -11.54
C LEU A 227 -19.03 8.73 -11.97
N ARG A 228 -18.35 9.68 -11.34
CA ARG A 228 -16.91 9.89 -11.54
C ARG A 228 -16.13 9.18 -10.43
N PRO A 229 -14.86 8.82 -10.68
CA PRO A 229 -14.05 8.07 -9.71
C PRO A 229 -13.98 8.71 -8.32
N VAL A 230 -13.87 10.04 -8.24
CA VAL A 230 -13.88 10.76 -6.95
C VAL A 230 -15.23 10.69 -6.24
N ASP A 231 -16.34 10.67 -6.98
CA ASP A 231 -17.69 10.58 -6.40
C ASP A 231 -17.90 9.20 -5.75
N LEU A 232 -17.34 8.13 -6.36
CA LEU A 232 -17.31 6.78 -5.77
C LEU A 232 -16.48 6.74 -4.50
N LEU A 233 -15.25 7.25 -4.53
CA LEU A 233 -14.33 7.26 -3.38
C LEU A 233 -14.92 8.00 -2.18
N LEU A 234 -15.39 9.24 -2.39
CA LEU A 234 -15.94 10.05 -1.32
C LEU A 234 -17.24 9.48 -0.77
N GLY A 235 -18.11 8.99 -1.67
CA GLY A 235 -19.38 8.40 -1.28
C GLY A 235 -19.19 7.12 -0.45
N SER A 236 -18.30 6.22 -0.86
CA SER A 236 -18.06 5.00 -0.08
C SER A 236 -17.35 5.28 1.23
N ALA A 237 -16.33 6.15 1.26
CA ALA A 237 -15.63 6.54 2.49
C ALA A 237 -16.63 7.10 3.51
N TRP A 238 -17.56 7.94 3.05
CA TRP A 238 -18.58 8.52 3.89
C TRP A 238 -19.59 7.50 4.43
N ILE A 239 -20.09 6.60 3.59
CA ILE A 239 -21.00 5.52 4.00
C ILE A 239 -20.33 4.60 5.03
N LEU A 240 -19.06 4.21 4.82
CA LEU A 240 -18.32 3.40 5.78
C LEU A 240 -18.17 4.11 7.13
N TRP A 241 -17.84 5.41 7.10
CA TRP A 241 -17.68 6.21 8.31
C TRP A 241 -18.98 6.36 9.10
N LEU A 242 -20.13 6.53 8.43
CA LEU A 242 -21.43 6.57 9.10
C LEU A 242 -21.76 5.27 9.85
N VAL A 243 -21.46 4.13 9.24
CA VAL A 243 -21.73 2.82 9.84
C VAL A 243 -20.82 2.59 11.04
N ASP A 244 -19.51 2.78 10.85
CA ASP A 244 -18.50 2.58 11.87
C ASP A 244 -17.33 3.57 11.70
N PRO A 245 -17.37 4.68 12.46
CA PRO A 245 -16.36 5.73 12.39
C PRO A 245 -14.94 5.25 12.64
N THR A 246 -14.77 4.23 13.48
CA THR A 246 -13.44 3.75 13.89
C THR A 246 -12.65 3.17 12.72
N ARG A 247 -13.34 2.70 11.67
CA ARG A 247 -12.72 2.16 10.45
C ARG A 247 -11.88 3.17 9.71
N PHE A 248 -12.27 4.45 9.75
CA PHE A 248 -11.55 5.52 9.07
C PHE A 248 -10.09 5.65 9.54
N TYR A 249 -9.83 5.28 10.80
CA TYR A 249 -8.49 5.32 11.41
C TYR A 249 -7.71 4.01 11.28
N SER A 250 -8.29 2.99 10.64
CA SER A 250 -7.64 1.69 10.50
C SER A 250 -6.62 1.67 9.35
N VAL A 251 -5.51 0.94 9.54
CA VAL A 251 -4.51 0.71 8.48
C VAL A 251 -5.15 0.06 7.25
N SER A 252 -6.11 -0.85 7.45
CA SER A 252 -6.84 -1.50 6.36
C SER A 252 -7.65 -0.51 5.51
N PHE A 253 -8.25 0.52 6.12
CA PHE A 253 -8.90 1.59 5.37
C PHE A 253 -7.89 2.36 4.52
N CYS A 254 -6.80 2.82 5.12
CA CYS A 254 -5.75 3.59 4.43
C CYS A 254 -5.14 2.81 3.27
N LEU A 255 -4.83 1.53 3.44
CA LEU A 255 -4.31 0.69 2.35
C LEU A 255 -5.34 0.49 1.24
N SER A 256 -6.60 0.23 1.59
CA SER A 256 -7.66 -0.03 0.62
C SER A 256 -7.98 1.22 -0.21
N PHE A 257 -8.32 2.32 0.45
CA PHE A 257 -8.62 3.59 -0.20
C PHE A 257 -7.39 4.21 -0.85
N GLY A 258 -6.20 4.07 -0.24
CA GLY A 258 -4.93 4.49 -0.83
C GLY A 258 -4.63 3.79 -2.14
N ALA A 259 -4.81 2.46 -2.21
CA ALA A 259 -4.64 1.71 -3.46
C ALA A 259 -5.56 2.23 -4.58
N VAL A 260 -6.85 2.40 -4.31
CA VAL A 260 -7.82 2.88 -5.32
C VAL A 260 -7.58 4.34 -5.70
N THR A 261 -7.25 5.18 -4.73
CA THR A 261 -6.85 6.58 -4.97
C THR A 261 -5.63 6.61 -5.90
N GLY A 262 -4.62 5.79 -5.61
CA GLY A 262 -3.45 5.62 -6.46
C GLY A 262 -3.84 5.17 -7.88
N ILE A 263 -4.65 4.13 -8.02
CA ILE A 263 -5.15 3.64 -9.31
C ILE A 263 -5.86 4.76 -10.08
N PHE A 264 -6.81 5.47 -9.47
CA PHE A 264 -7.56 6.52 -10.16
C PHE A 264 -6.71 7.74 -10.49
N PHE A 265 -5.63 7.99 -9.75
CA PHE A 265 -4.81 9.21 -9.93
C PHE A 265 -3.68 8.96 -10.91
N PHE A 266 -2.98 7.84 -10.75
CA PHE A 266 -1.74 7.53 -11.46
C PHE A 266 -1.93 6.62 -12.69
N SER A 267 -3.04 5.89 -12.84
CA SER A 267 -3.17 4.93 -13.96
C SER A 267 -3.11 5.58 -15.33
N TYR A 268 -3.82 6.70 -15.51
CA TYR A 268 -3.78 7.47 -16.75
C TYR A 268 -2.39 8.03 -17.08
N PRO A 269 -1.71 8.79 -16.19
CA PRO A 269 -0.38 9.30 -16.49
C PRO A 269 0.65 8.17 -16.73
N ILE A 270 0.59 7.07 -15.96
CA ILE A 270 1.47 5.91 -16.18
C ILE A 270 1.18 5.26 -17.54
N LYS A 271 -0.09 5.11 -17.93
CA LYS A 271 -0.46 4.53 -19.22
C LYS A 271 0.04 5.36 -20.41
N ILE A 272 0.03 6.70 -20.28
CA ILE A 272 0.68 7.60 -21.24
C ILE A 272 2.19 7.39 -21.27
N ALA A 273 2.82 7.21 -20.11
CA ALA A 273 4.25 6.94 -20.05
C ALA A 273 4.63 5.58 -20.66
N CYS A 274 3.70 4.62 -20.63
CA CYS A 274 3.86 3.30 -21.24
C CYS A 274 3.33 3.20 -22.68
N ASN A 275 3.09 4.30 -23.39
CA ASN A 275 2.53 4.25 -24.76
C ASN A 275 3.51 3.70 -25.82
N PHE A 276 4.74 3.32 -25.43
CA PHE A 276 5.66 2.57 -26.28
C PHE A 276 5.21 1.12 -26.51
N LEU A 277 4.42 0.57 -25.57
CA LEU A 277 3.71 -0.70 -25.76
C LEU A 277 2.55 -0.47 -26.73
N SER A 278 2.58 -1.17 -27.86
CA SER A 278 1.55 -1.09 -28.91
C SER A 278 0.18 -1.47 -28.35
N ASP A 279 -0.85 -0.71 -28.74
CA ASP A 279 -2.25 -1.03 -28.42
C ASP A 279 -2.85 -2.04 -29.42
N GLU A 280 -2.13 -2.39 -30.50
CA GLU A 280 -2.60 -3.32 -31.54
C GLU A 280 -2.57 -4.78 -31.06
N ASN A 281 -1.58 -5.13 -30.22
CA ASN A 281 -1.42 -6.48 -29.69
C ASN A 281 -2.14 -6.62 -28.35
N LYS A 282 -3.09 -7.57 -28.26
CA LYS A 282 -3.86 -7.84 -27.02
C LYS A 282 -2.96 -8.08 -25.79
N ILE A 283 -1.83 -8.77 -25.97
CA ILE A 283 -0.85 -9.04 -24.91
C ILE A 283 -0.18 -7.75 -24.43
N SER A 284 0.24 -6.90 -25.35
CA SER A 284 0.88 -5.61 -25.06
C SER A 284 -0.10 -4.67 -24.33
N TYR A 285 -1.35 -4.61 -24.79
CA TYR A 285 -2.42 -3.89 -24.11
C TYR A 285 -2.67 -4.42 -22.69
N PHE A 286 -2.73 -5.74 -22.52
CA PHE A 286 -2.91 -6.39 -21.23
C PHE A 286 -1.76 -6.06 -20.26
N LEU A 287 -0.51 -6.16 -20.71
CA LEU A 287 0.67 -5.83 -19.91
C LEU A 287 0.68 -4.36 -19.52
N LYS A 288 0.39 -3.47 -20.47
CA LYS A 288 0.30 -2.01 -20.25
C LYS A 288 -0.76 -1.67 -19.19
N GLU A 289 -1.93 -2.28 -19.26
CA GLU A 289 -3.02 -2.04 -18.31
C GLU A 289 -2.68 -2.58 -16.91
N ASN A 290 -2.23 -3.84 -16.81
CA ASN A 290 -1.91 -4.46 -15.52
C ASN A 290 -0.69 -3.80 -14.85
N LEU A 291 0.31 -3.39 -15.62
CA LEU A 291 1.46 -2.65 -15.12
C LEU A 291 1.03 -1.30 -14.58
N SER A 292 0.21 -0.58 -15.34
CA SER A 292 -0.32 0.72 -14.93
C SER A 292 -1.12 0.61 -13.63
N ILE A 293 -2.04 -0.34 -13.53
CA ILE A 293 -2.86 -0.56 -12.33
C ILE A 293 -1.99 -0.96 -11.14
N SER A 294 -1.11 -1.95 -11.30
CA SER A 294 -0.27 -2.47 -10.21
C SER A 294 0.70 -1.41 -9.69
N PHE A 295 1.33 -0.66 -10.59
CA PHE A 295 2.24 0.41 -10.20
C PHE A 295 1.50 1.56 -9.51
N SER A 296 0.33 1.93 -10.03
CA SER A 296 -0.52 2.96 -9.41
C SER A 296 -1.00 2.57 -8.01
N ALA A 297 -1.41 1.31 -7.82
CA ALA A 297 -1.80 0.78 -6.52
C ALA A 297 -0.61 0.75 -5.54
N GLY A 298 0.58 0.37 -6.01
CA GLY A 298 1.83 0.42 -5.26
C GLY A 298 2.13 1.83 -4.78
N LEU A 299 2.09 2.83 -5.67
CA LEU A 299 2.28 4.24 -5.30
C LEU A 299 1.23 4.75 -4.31
N GLY A 300 -0.03 4.34 -4.45
CA GLY A 300 -1.08 4.71 -3.52
C GLY A 300 -0.94 4.10 -2.12
N THR A 301 -0.29 2.94 -2.01
CA THR A 301 -0.14 2.20 -0.74
C THR A 301 1.22 2.37 -0.07
N MET A 302 2.25 2.74 -0.84
CA MET A 302 3.63 2.86 -0.37
C MET A 302 3.79 3.74 0.87
N PRO A 303 3.21 4.95 0.97
CA PRO A 303 3.34 5.77 2.18
C PRO A 303 2.79 5.05 3.42
N VAL A 304 1.61 4.43 3.28
CA VAL A 304 0.95 3.71 4.38
C VAL A 304 1.77 2.50 4.80
N LEU A 305 2.35 1.77 3.84
CA LEU A 305 3.19 0.60 4.10
C LEU A 305 4.49 0.99 4.82
N LEU A 306 5.13 2.08 4.40
CA LEU A 306 6.34 2.61 5.03
C LEU A 306 6.07 3.11 6.44
N PHE A 307 5.01 3.89 6.66
CA PHE A 307 4.67 4.39 7.99
C PHE A 307 4.19 3.29 8.95
N SER A 308 3.38 2.34 8.47
CA SER A 308 2.73 1.34 9.34
C SER A 308 3.60 0.11 9.59
N PHE A 309 4.39 -0.30 8.59
CA PHE A 309 5.17 -1.55 8.67
C PHE A 309 6.68 -1.33 8.52
N GLY A 310 7.14 -0.13 8.16
CA GLY A 310 8.56 0.16 7.98
C GLY A 310 9.22 -0.67 6.89
N SER A 311 8.45 -1.23 5.95
CA SER A 311 8.96 -2.14 4.91
C SER A 311 8.17 -1.99 3.62
N TYR A 312 8.85 -2.18 2.48
CA TYR A 312 8.21 -2.17 1.17
C TYR A 312 8.87 -3.20 0.24
N SER A 313 8.08 -3.73 -0.71
CA SER A 313 8.52 -4.70 -1.72
C SER A 313 8.56 -3.99 -3.07
N PHE A 314 9.75 -3.57 -3.51
CA PHE A 314 9.90 -2.72 -4.69
C PHE A 314 9.60 -3.46 -6.00
N GLY A 315 9.79 -4.78 -6.05
CA GLY A 315 9.45 -5.60 -7.20
C GLY A 315 8.07 -6.26 -7.14
N SER A 316 7.25 -5.93 -6.14
CA SER A 316 5.86 -6.37 -6.06
C SER A 316 5.05 -6.07 -7.33
N VAL A 317 5.35 -4.96 -8.02
CA VAL A 317 4.71 -4.57 -9.28
C VAL A 317 4.90 -5.65 -10.36
N LEU A 318 6.12 -6.19 -10.49
CA LEU A 318 6.44 -7.23 -11.47
C LEU A 318 5.79 -8.56 -11.08
N LEU A 319 5.84 -8.92 -9.81
CA LEU A 319 5.22 -10.17 -9.34
C LEU A 319 3.69 -10.14 -9.50
N ASN A 320 3.06 -8.97 -9.26
CA ASN A 320 1.62 -8.78 -9.44
C ASN A 320 1.16 -8.88 -10.89
N LEU A 321 2.03 -8.67 -11.90
CA LEU A 321 1.69 -8.92 -13.31
C LEU A 321 1.35 -10.39 -13.58
N ILE A 322 1.83 -11.31 -12.75
CA ILE A 322 1.58 -12.75 -12.86
C ILE A 322 0.55 -13.17 -11.83
N MET A 323 0.74 -12.77 -10.57
CA MET A 323 -0.07 -13.24 -9.45
C MET A 323 -1.50 -12.71 -9.45
N VAL A 324 -1.72 -11.44 -9.83
CA VAL A 324 -3.09 -10.87 -9.85
C VAL A 324 -3.93 -11.49 -10.96
N PRO A 325 -3.45 -11.65 -12.21
CA PRO A 325 -4.19 -12.39 -13.23
C PRO A 325 -4.46 -13.85 -12.87
N LEU A 326 -3.47 -14.54 -12.28
CA LEU A 326 -3.65 -15.91 -11.80
C LEU A 326 -4.75 -15.98 -10.73
N ALA A 327 -4.76 -15.06 -9.76
CA ALA A 327 -5.85 -14.94 -8.78
C ALA A 327 -7.20 -14.62 -9.45
N GLY A 328 -7.18 -13.84 -10.53
CA GLY A 328 -8.33 -13.53 -11.39
C GLY A 328 -8.99 -14.76 -12.02
N ILE A 329 -8.20 -15.80 -12.32
CA ILE A 329 -8.68 -17.08 -12.87
C ILE A 329 -9.00 -18.08 -11.75
N LEU A 330 -8.14 -18.14 -10.73
CA LEU A 330 -8.26 -19.06 -9.61
C LEU A 330 -9.51 -18.81 -8.77
N LEU A 331 -9.80 -17.55 -8.41
CA LEU A 331 -10.92 -17.24 -7.51
C LEU A 331 -12.30 -17.64 -8.08
N PRO A 332 -12.64 -17.33 -9.36
CA PRO A 332 -13.88 -17.81 -9.97
C PRO A 332 -14.01 -19.33 -9.96
N ILE A 333 -12.93 -20.04 -10.31
CA ILE A 333 -12.90 -21.50 -10.33
C ILE A 333 -13.11 -22.02 -8.91
N LEU A 334 -12.37 -21.50 -7.92
CA LEU A 334 -12.52 -21.88 -6.51
C LEU A 334 -13.95 -21.67 -5.98
N TYR A 335 -14.57 -20.53 -6.27
CA TYR A 335 -15.97 -20.30 -5.89
C TYR A 335 -16.93 -21.24 -6.60
N PHE A 336 -16.66 -21.55 -7.87
CA PHE A 336 -17.45 -22.51 -8.63
C PHE A 336 -17.30 -23.93 -8.07
N SER A 337 -16.10 -24.36 -7.67
CA SER A 337 -15.84 -25.65 -7.01
C SER A 337 -16.67 -25.80 -5.74
N LEU A 338 -16.71 -24.76 -4.90
CA LEU A 338 -17.54 -24.75 -3.69
C LEU A 338 -19.05 -24.83 -3.98
N LEU A 339 -19.51 -24.19 -5.06
CA LEU A 339 -20.92 -24.28 -5.47
C LEU A 339 -21.26 -25.69 -5.97
N ILE A 340 -20.40 -26.31 -6.77
CA ILE A 340 -20.61 -27.66 -7.29
C ILE A 340 -20.55 -28.69 -6.17
N GLN A 341 -19.65 -28.55 -5.19
CA GLN A 341 -19.59 -29.43 -4.02
C GLN A 341 -20.96 -29.57 -3.33
N LYS A 342 -21.71 -28.48 -3.21
CA LYS A 342 -23.05 -28.47 -2.59
C LYS A 342 -24.10 -29.26 -3.38
N THR A 343 -23.93 -29.39 -4.69
CA THR A 343 -24.86 -30.15 -5.54
C THR A 343 -24.67 -31.67 -5.43
N LYS A 344 -23.58 -32.14 -4.79
CA LYS A 344 -23.20 -33.56 -4.66
C LYS A 344 -23.10 -34.32 -6.00
N LEU A 345 -22.92 -33.60 -7.11
CA LEU A 345 -22.69 -34.19 -8.43
C LEU A 345 -21.25 -34.69 -8.53
N ILE A 346 -21.00 -35.93 -8.09
CA ILE A 346 -19.65 -36.51 -7.96
C ILE A 346 -18.83 -36.41 -9.26
N LEU A 347 -19.49 -36.60 -10.43
CA LEU A 347 -18.86 -36.62 -11.74
C LEU A 347 -18.20 -35.28 -12.13
N LEU A 348 -18.77 -34.16 -11.66
CA LEU A 348 -18.25 -32.81 -11.93
C LEU A 348 -17.33 -32.31 -10.81
N THR A 349 -17.47 -32.84 -9.60
CA THR A 349 -16.81 -32.34 -8.40
C THR A 349 -15.30 -32.60 -8.43
N GLU A 350 -14.90 -33.86 -8.68
CA GLU A 350 -13.50 -34.29 -8.74
C GLU A 350 -12.65 -33.53 -9.79
N PRO A 351 -13.06 -33.42 -11.08
CA PRO A 351 -12.24 -32.73 -12.08
C PRO A 351 -12.09 -31.23 -11.78
N ILE A 352 -13.13 -30.58 -11.25
CA ILE A 352 -13.09 -29.16 -10.91
C ILE A 352 -12.14 -28.89 -9.73
N TRP A 353 -12.17 -29.74 -8.69
CA TRP A 353 -11.21 -29.63 -7.59
C TRP A 353 -9.78 -29.93 -8.02
N SER A 354 -9.58 -30.88 -8.93
CA SER A 354 -8.26 -31.15 -9.53
C SER A 354 -7.69 -29.92 -10.26
N ILE A 355 -8.51 -29.24 -11.07
CA ILE A 355 -8.12 -27.97 -11.73
C ILE A 355 -7.83 -26.89 -10.68
N THR A 356 -8.65 -26.80 -9.63
CA THR A 356 -8.45 -25.83 -8.54
C THR A 356 -7.13 -26.07 -7.83
N GLU A 357 -6.83 -27.33 -7.50
CA GLU A 357 -5.58 -27.74 -6.85
C GLU A 357 -4.37 -27.41 -7.71
N PHE A 358 -4.42 -27.76 -9.00
CA PHE A 358 -3.36 -27.45 -9.95
C PHE A 358 -3.03 -25.95 -9.99
N LEU A 359 -4.07 -25.10 -10.05
CA LEU A 359 -3.89 -23.63 -10.03
C LEU A 359 -3.35 -23.13 -8.69
N ILE A 360 -3.77 -23.72 -7.56
CA ILE A 360 -3.21 -23.39 -6.24
C ILE A 360 -1.74 -23.79 -6.16
N GLN A 361 -1.36 -24.97 -6.66
CA GLN A 361 0.02 -25.42 -6.69
C GLN A 361 0.90 -24.53 -7.58
N ILE A 362 0.40 -24.08 -8.73
CA ILE A 362 1.08 -23.06 -9.54
C ILE A 362 1.30 -21.77 -8.72
N LEU A 363 0.26 -21.30 -8.02
CA LEU A 363 0.36 -20.10 -7.20
C LEU A 363 1.40 -20.26 -6.09
N ILE A 364 1.42 -21.41 -5.41
CA ILE A 364 2.43 -21.74 -4.39
C ILE A 364 3.81 -21.73 -5.02
N TYR A 365 4.02 -22.51 -6.08
CA TYR A 365 5.31 -22.63 -6.77
C TYR A 365 5.86 -21.26 -7.21
N LEU A 366 5.03 -20.44 -7.85
CA LEU A 366 5.43 -19.09 -8.27
C LEU A 366 5.74 -18.20 -7.06
N SER A 367 4.95 -18.29 -5.99
CA SER A 367 5.16 -17.50 -4.78
C SER A 367 6.48 -17.87 -4.13
N GLU A 368 6.82 -19.15 -4.05
CA GLU A 368 8.03 -19.60 -3.40
C GLU A 368 9.30 -19.29 -4.18
N ASN A 369 9.24 -19.42 -5.51
CA ASN A 369 10.41 -19.26 -6.37
C ASN A 369 10.64 -17.83 -6.84
N LEU A 370 9.59 -17.03 -7.06
CA LEU A 370 9.73 -15.67 -7.59
C LEU A 370 9.74 -14.59 -6.51
N SER A 371 9.16 -14.81 -5.33
CA SER A 371 9.04 -13.73 -4.33
C SER A 371 10.37 -13.20 -3.84
N LYS A 372 11.37 -14.06 -3.63
CA LYS A 372 12.71 -13.65 -3.19
C LYS A 372 13.52 -12.96 -4.30
N PRO A 373 13.68 -13.53 -5.51
CA PRO A 373 14.49 -12.90 -6.56
C PRO A 373 13.82 -11.65 -7.16
N ILE A 374 12.49 -11.61 -7.26
CA ILE A 374 11.78 -10.50 -7.90
C ILE A 374 11.31 -9.47 -6.88
N GLY A 375 10.97 -9.86 -5.64
CA GLY A 375 10.30 -8.97 -4.69
C GLY A 375 11.08 -7.72 -4.30
N PHE A 376 12.42 -7.76 -4.31
CA PHE A 376 13.27 -6.66 -3.83
C PHE A 376 12.77 -6.06 -2.51
N TYR A 377 12.47 -6.95 -1.56
CA TYR A 377 11.96 -6.58 -0.24
C TYR A 377 13.03 -5.88 0.59
N LYS A 378 12.65 -4.77 1.23
CA LYS A 378 13.53 -4.06 2.15
C LYS A 378 12.79 -3.51 3.36
N GLU A 379 13.40 -3.68 4.53
CA GLU A 379 12.96 -3.01 5.76
C GLU A 379 13.70 -1.67 5.88
N MET A 380 12.93 -0.58 5.86
CA MET A 380 13.44 0.79 6.01
C MET A 380 13.45 1.22 7.48
N LYS A 381 12.45 0.82 8.28
CA LYS A 381 12.28 1.23 9.69
C LYS A 381 12.60 2.72 9.91
N ASP A 382 13.75 3.04 10.51
CA ASP A 382 14.17 4.41 10.84
C ASP A 382 14.48 5.28 9.59
N THR A 383 14.71 4.68 8.42
CA THR A 383 14.93 5.40 7.14
C THR A 383 13.65 5.56 6.31
N ALA A 384 12.47 5.30 6.88
CA ALA A 384 11.19 5.41 6.17
C ALA A 384 10.97 6.81 5.55
N TRP A 385 11.53 7.87 6.14
CA TRP A 385 11.47 9.23 5.60
C TRP A 385 12.15 9.35 4.22
N ILE A 386 13.23 8.61 3.97
CA ILE A 386 13.89 8.55 2.64
C ILE A 386 12.97 7.89 1.62
N GLY A 387 12.30 6.80 2.05
CA GLY A 387 11.26 6.14 1.26
C GLY A 387 10.15 7.11 0.84
N ILE A 388 9.69 7.94 1.77
CA ILE A 388 8.66 8.96 1.52
C ILE A 388 9.18 10.06 0.58
N ALA A 389 10.39 10.55 0.79
CA ALA A 389 11.01 11.54 -0.08
C ALA A 389 11.13 11.01 -1.52
N GLY A 390 11.61 9.78 -1.70
CA GLY A 390 11.67 9.14 -3.02
C GLY A 390 10.30 8.88 -3.63
N TRP A 391 9.28 8.57 -2.82
CA TRP A 391 7.89 8.49 -3.29
C TRP A 391 7.38 9.82 -3.83
N ILE A 392 7.63 10.94 -3.13
CA ILE A 392 7.23 12.28 -3.59
C ILE A 392 7.90 12.60 -4.93
N LEU A 393 9.23 12.37 -5.03
CA LEU A 393 9.99 12.60 -6.26
C LEU A 393 9.43 11.77 -7.43
N LEU A 394 9.10 10.51 -7.18
CA LEU A 394 8.51 9.61 -8.18
C LEU A 394 7.13 10.13 -8.64
N CYS A 395 6.28 10.56 -7.71
CA CYS A 395 4.96 11.14 -8.04
C CYS A 395 5.09 12.39 -8.91
N ILE A 396 5.94 13.35 -8.51
CA ILE A 396 6.18 14.59 -9.26
C ILE A 396 6.67 14.26 -10.68
N LYS A 397 7.62 13.33 -10.77
CA LYS A 397 8.19 12.90 -12.05
C LYS A 397 7.15 12.28 -12.98
N ILE A 398 6.27 11.40 -12.48
CA ILE A 398 5.18 10.83 -13.29
C ILE A 398 4.33 11.94 -13.89
N PHE A 399 3.88 12.90 -13.08
CA PHE A 399 3.04 13.99 -13.58
C PHE A 399 3.75 14.89 -14.58
N TYR A 400 4.98 15.31 -14.26
CA TYR A 400 5.78 16.13 -15.15
C TYR A 400 5.98 15.45 -16.52
N TYR A 401 6.32 14.17 -16.48
CA TYR A 401 6.56 13.37 -17.67
C TYR A 401 5.30 13.19 -18.52
N SER A 402 4.18 12.83 -17.91
CA SER A 402 2.91 12.67 -18.63
C SER A 402 2.39 13.99 -19.20
N TYR A 403 2.55 15.10 -18.46
CA TYR A 403 2.22 16.44 -18.96
C TYR A 403 3.08 16.82 -20.17
N PHE A 404 4.39 16.57 -20.10
CA PHE A 404 5.30 16.85 -21.21
C PHE A 404 4.96 16.03 -22.47
N ILE A 405 4.71 14.72 -22.33
CA ILE A 405 4.28 13.88 -23.44
C ILE A 405 3.00 14.43 -24.06
N GLU A 406 1.98 14.69 -23.24
CA GLU A 406 0.69 15.11 -23.76
C GLU A 406 0.76 16.45 -24.47
N LYS A 407 1.51 17.41 -23.93
CA LYS A 407 1.74 18.72 -24.57
C LYS A 407 2.40 18.57 -25.94
N ASN A 408 3.43 17.73 -26.06
CA ASN A 408 4.11 17.53 -27.33
C ASN A 408 3.29 16.68 -28.31
N TYR A 409 2.49 15.75 -27.80
CA TYR A 409 1.56 14.96 -28.62
C TYR A 409 0.45 15.85 -29.23
N LEU A 410 -0.10 16.77 -28.45
CA LEU A 410 -1.10 17.75 -28.92
C LEU A 410 -0.50 18.67 -29.99
N LYS A 411 0.72 19.20 -29.77
CA LYS A 411 1.42 20.03 -30.76
C LYS A 411 1.66 19.33 -32.10
N ASP A 412 2.13 18.09 -32.06
CA ASP A 412 2.34 17.26 -33.27
C ASP A 412 1.02 17.01 -34.02
N THR A 413 -0.08 16.85 -33.27
CA THR A 413 -1.41 16.64 -33.83
C THR A 413 -1.94 17.92 -34.47
N GLU A 414 -1.84 19.06 -33.79
CA GLU A 414 -2.23 20.38 -34.32
C GLU A 414 -1.49 20.72 -35.61
N GLN A 415 -0.15 20.58 -35.63
CA GLN A 415 0.65 20.81 -36.85
C GLN A 415 0.30 19.86 -38.00
N SER A 416 0.05 18.57 -37.71
CA SER A 416 -0.40 17.62 -38.73
C SER A 416 -1.78 17.99 -39.28
N THR A 417 -2.68 18.50 -38.43
CA THR A 417 -4.03 18.88 -38.82
C THR A 417 -4.01 20.13 -39.67
N GLU A 418 -3.24 21.15 -39.27
CA GLU A 418 -3.02 22.39 -40.05
C GLU A 418 -2.45 22.07 -41.44
N ASN A 419 -1.40 21.25 -41.53
CA ASN A 419 -0.79 20.86 -42.80
C ASN A 419 -1.76 20.05 -43.71
N ASN A 420 -2.59 19.19 -43.14
CA ASN A 420 -3.58 18.43 -43.90
C ASN A 420 -4.72 19.32 -44.42
N VAL A 421 -5.18 20.29 -43.62
CA VAL A 421 -6.18 21.28 -44.03
C VAL A 421 -5.64 22.18 -45.16
N LEU A 422 -4.39 22.63 -45.04
CA LEU A 422 -3.70 23.39 -46.09
C LEU A 422 -3.62 22.60 -47.41
N ASN A 423 -3.18 21.33 -47.36
CA ASN A 423 -3.09 20.47 -48.54
C ASN A 423 -4.45 20.19 -49.20
N LEU A 424 -5.51 19.99 -48.41
CA LEU A 424 -6.87 19.82 -48.93
C LEU A 424 -7.39 21.10 -49.59
N HIS A 425 -7.03 22.26 -49.03
CA HIS A 425 -7.44 23.54 -49.58
C HIS A 425 -6.69 23.86 -50.89
N GLU A 426 -5.38 23.57 -50.97
CA GLU A 426 -4.60 23.72 -52.20
C GLU A 426 -5.16 22.87 -53.35
N ARG A 427 -5.49 21.59 -53.09
CA ARG A 427 -6.14 20.72 -54.08
C ARG A 427 -7.50 21.24 -54.53
N PHE A 428 -8.27 21.85 -53.64
CA PHE A 428 -9.56 22.45 -53.99
C PHE A 428 -9.40 23.69 -54.89
N ILE A 429 -8.40 24.53 -54.64
CA ILE A 429 -8.08 25.69 -55.48
C ILE A 429 -7.60 25.23 -56.87
N GLU A 430 -6.73 24.23 -56.95
CA GLU A 430 -6.27 23.64 -58.21
C GLU A 430 -7.43 23.02 -59.02
N SER A 431 -8.42 22.42 -58.35
CA SER A 431 -9.59 21.83 -59.03
C SER A 431 -10.57 22.85 -59.63
N LYS A 432 -10.50 24.13 -59.24
CA LYS A 432 -11.47 25.17 -59.63
C LYS A 432 -10.96 26.19 -60.65
N THR A 433 -9.65 26.26 -60.90
CA THR A 433 -9.06 27.22 -61.84
C THR A 433 -7.97 26.56 -62.67
N PRO A 434 -8.26 26.15 -63.93
CA PRO A 434 -7.27 25.50 -64.79
C PRO A 434 -6.22 26.46 -65.34
N ASN A 435 -6.48 27.78 -65.36
CA ASN A 435 -5.58 28.77 -65.94
C ASN A 435 -5.71 30.12 -65.24
N SER A 436 -4.67 30.56 -64.53
CA SER A 436 -4.21 31.95 -64.58
C SER A 436 -2.90 32.16 -63.81
N GLN A 437 -1.92 32.78 -64.48
CA GLN A 437 -0.65 33.22 -63.89
C GLN A 437 -0.81 34.35 -62.85
N THR A 438 -2.02 34.87 -62.63
CA THR A 438 -2.32 35.94 -61.66
C THR A 438 -2.30 35.47 -60.20
N LEU A 439 -2.45 34.17 -59.90
CA LEU A 439 -2.44 33.67 -58.51
C LEU A 439 -1.05 33.63 -57.85
N LYS A 440 0.06 33.74 -58.59
CA LYS A 440 1.40 33.64 -57.99
C LYS A 440 1.82 34.88 -57.17
N ARG A 441 1.17 36.03 -57.36
CA ARG A 441 1.48 37.27 -56.61
C ARG A 441 0.63 37.50 -55.35
N GLU A 442 -0.57 36.93 -55.25
CA GLU A 442 -1.46 37.09 -54.08
C GLU A 442 -1.45 35.89 -53.09
N LYS A 443 -0.81 34.77 -53.48
CA LYS A 443 -0.69 33.55 -52.65
C LYS A 443 -0.19 33.78 -51.21
N PRO A 444 0.86 34.60 -50.95
CA PRO A 444 1.41 34.74 -49.60
C PRO A 444 0.53 35.56 -48.64
N SER A 445 -0.16 36.60 -49.14
CA SER A 445 -0.97 37.50 -48.29
C SER A 445 -2.28 36.83 -47.86
N LEU A 446 -2.92 36.07 -48.75
CA LEU A 446 -4.16 35.35 -48.45
C LEU A 446 -3.91 34.13 -47.55
N GLN A 447 -2.84 33.36 -47.78
CA GLN A 447 -2.42 32.27 -46.89
C GLN A 447 -2.15 32.79 -45.47
N ASN A 448 -1.44 33.91 -45.34
CA ASN A 448 -1.14 34.50 -44.03
C ASN A 448 -2.39 35.02 -43.29
N SER A 449 -3.39 35.56 -43.99
CA SER A 449 -4.65 36.03 -43.37
C SER A 449 -5.55 34.87 -42.89
N ILE A 450 -5.51 33.74 -43.60
CA ILE A 450 -6.25 32.53 -43.22
C ILE A 450 -5.53 31.81 -42.07
N LEU A 451 -4.20 31.75 -42.09
CA LEU A 451 -3.39 31.21 -40.99
C LEU A 451 -3.60 31.97 -39.67
N THR A 452 -3.76 33.30 -39.75
CA THR A 452 -4.08 34.14 -38.58
C THR A 452 -5.49 33.89 -38.08
N LYS A 453 -6.50 33.83 -38.97
CA LYS A 453 -7.88 33.47 -38.59
C LYS A 453 -8.04 32.05 -38.01
N ILE A 454 -7.28 31.07 -38.51
CA ILE A 454 -7.28 29.70 -37.98
C ILE A 454 -6.64 29.67 -36.58
N LYS A 455 -5.54 30.39 -36.36
CA LYS A 455 -4.88 30.50 -35.04
C LYS A 455 -5.73 31.22 -33.99
N GLU A 456 -6.64 32.09 -34.40
CA GLU A 456 -7.53 32.84 -33.50
C GLU A 456 -8.81 32.08 -33.09
N THR A 457 -9.10 30.91 -33.71
CA THR A 457 -10.33 30.14 -33.43
C THR A 457 -10.09 28.94 -32.53
N THR A 458 -10.90 28.80 -31.47
CA THR A 458 -10.85 27.66 -30.53
C THR A 458 -11.10 26.32 -31.25
N TRP A 459 -10.42 25.25 -30.82
CA TRP A 459 -10.45 23.89 -31.42
C TRP A 459 -11.85 23.34 -31.73
N GLU A 460 -12.85 23.66 -30.91
CA GLU A 460 -14.26 23.26 -31.10
C GLU A 460 -14.89 23.91 -32.35
N ASN A 461 -14.50 25.15 -32.68
CA ASN A 461 -14.93 25.86 -33.89
C ASN A 461 -14.17 25.40 -35.14
N GLN A 462 -12.90 24.99 -35.03
CA GLN A 462 -12.15 24.42 -36.14
C GLN A 462 -12.75 23.10 -36.62
N ASN A 463 -13.19 22.23 -35.70
CA ASN A 463 -13.91 20.99 -36.03
C ASN A 463 -15.29 21.25 -36.66
N ASN A 464 -16.01 22.27 -36.22
CA ASN A 464 -17.28 22.68 -36.84
C ASN A 464 -17.06 23.27 -38.24
N LEU A 465 -15.99 24.03 -38.45
CA LEU A 465 -15.59 24.53 -39.76
C LEU A 465 -15.27 23.37 -40.70
N LEU A 466 -14.45 22.41 -40.25
CA LEU A 466 -14.09 21.21 -41.02
C LEU A 466 -15.31 20.34 -41.35
N ASN A 467 -16.23 20.16 -40.41
CA ASN A 467 -17.49 19.46 -40.63
C ASN A 467 -18.42 20.20 -41.59
N SER A 468 -18.48 21.53 -41.52
CA SER A 468 -19.26 22.35 -42.46
C SER A 468 -18.67 22.32 -43.87
N MET A 469 -17.33 22.35 -44.00
CA MET A 469 -16.64 22.15 -45.28
C MET A 469 -16.91 20.75 -45.83
N ASN A 470 -16.79 19.69 -45.02
CA ASN A 470 -17.13 18.32 -45.43
C ASN A 470 -18.59 18.18 -45.87
N LYS A 471 -19.51 18.92 -45.25
CA LYS A 471 -20.93 18.95 -45.63
C LYS A 471 -21.14 19.66 -46.98
N ILE A 472 -20.39 20.73 -47.25
CA ILE A 472 -20.38 21.43 -48.55
C ILE A 472 -19.77 20.55 -49.65
N PHE A 473 -18.70 19.80 -49.34
CA PHE A 473 -18.07 18.83 -50.25
C PHE A 473 -19.00 17.67 -50.59
N LYS A 474 -19.72 17.11 -49.61
CA LYS A 474 -20.72 16.06 -49.83
C LYS A 474 -21.91 16.51 -50.70
N ASN A 475 -22.31 17.77 -50.62
CA ASN A 475 -23.45 18.28 -51.39
C ASN A 475 -23.11 18.62 -52.85
N LYS A 476 -21.83 18.68 -53.25
CA LYS A 476 -21.41 19.03 -54.63
C LYS A 476 -21.06 17.84 -55.53
N ILE A 477 -21.00 16.63 -54.98
CA ILE A 477 -20.65 15.42 -55.75
C ILE A 477 -21.91 14.56 -55.91
N ASN A 478 -22.57 14.64 -57.06
CA ASN A 478 -23.65 13.71 -57.42
C ASN A 478 -23.07 12.32 -57.76
N LYS A 479 -23.63 11.30 -57.10
CA LYS A 479 -23.27 9.86 -56.93
C LYS A 479 -23.13 9.01 -58.23
N PRO A 480 -22.47 7.80 -58.22
CA PRO A 480 -23.05 6.59 -57.57
C PRO A 480 -22.11 5.59 -56.82
N LYS A 481 -22.55 5.24 -55.61
CA LYS A 481 -22.79 3.91 -54.97
C LYS A 481 -21.77 2.76 -54.89
N ASN A 482 -20.53 2.80 -55.39
CA ASN A 482 -19.58 1.69 -55.13
C ASN A 482 -18.16 2.10 -54.68
N ILE A 483 -17.97 3.37 -54.37
CA ILE A 483 -16.67 3.94 -53.98
C ILE A 483 -16.62 4.25 -52.46
N ASP A 484 -17.79 4.28 -51.79
CA ASP A 484 -17.93 4.73 -50.40
C ASP A 484 -17.19 3.85 -49.38
N HIS A 485 -17.08 2.52 -49.60
CA HIS A 485 -16.41 1.62 -48.64
C HIS A 485 -14.88 1.57 -48.76
N LYS A 486 -14.33 1.78 -49.97
CA LYS A 486 -12.87 1.83 -50.17
C LYS A 486 -12.30 3.19 -49.79
N ILE A 487 -13.00 4.29 -50.10
CA ILE A 487 -12.55 5.64 -49.74
C ILE A 487 -12.70 5.92 -48.24
N GLN A 488 -13.77 5.44 -47.57
CA GLN A 488 -13.87 5.60 -46.09
C GLN A 488 -12.76 4.87 -45.32
N ASN A 489 -12.31 3.71 -45.79
CA ASN A 489 -11.21 2.97 -45.15
C ASN A 489 -9.81 3.51 -45.53
N LEU A 490 -9.66 4.12 -46.71
CA LEU A 490 -8.41 4.77 -47.13
C LEU A 490 -8.23 6.16 -46.49
N GLU A 491 -9.29 6.96 -46.30
CA GLU A 491 -9.19 8.31 -45.73
C GLU A 491 -9.04 8.31 -44.20
N TYR A 492 -9.62 7.37 -43.45
CA TYR A 492 -9.45 7.36 -42.00
C TYR A 492 -8.10 6.80 -41.52
N SER A 493 -7.45 5.94 -42.31
CA SER A 493 -6.19 5.29 -41.93
C SER A 493 -4.92 6.03 -42.40
N THR A 494 -5.03 6.92 -43.40
CA THR A 494 -3.87 7.63 -43.98
C THR A 494 -3.72 9.08 -43.51
N LEU A 495 -4.76 9.71 -42.93
CA LEU A 495 -4.75 11.13 -42.55
C LEU A 495 -4.24 11.46 -41.13
N TYR A 496 -3.97 10.47 -40.27
CA TYR A 496 -3.52 10.69 -38.89
C TYR A 496 -2.24 9.91 -38.55
N LYS A 497 -1.09 10.40 -39.01
CA LYS A 497 0.21 9.98 -38.45
C LYS A 497 1.05 11.20 -38.08
N PRO A 498 1.07 11.64 -36.81
CA PRO A 498 2.12 12.54 -36.32
C PRO A 498 3.44 11.77 -36.40
N LYS A 499 4.35 12.21 -37.30
CA LYS A 499 5.48 11.37 -37.76
C LYS A 499 6.79 11.59 -37.00
N THR A 500 7.04 12.76 -36.40
CA THR A 500 8.39 13.14 -35.92
C THR A 500 8.61 12.91 -34.42
N PHE A 501 7.78 13.47 -33.53
CA PHE A 501 7.93 13.19 -32.08
C PHE A 501 7.66 11.72 -31.76
N ARG A 502 6.62 11.15 -32.40
CA ARG A 502 6.16 9.77 -32.16
C ARG A 502 7.18 8.70 -32.56
N LYS A 503 7.97 8.91 -33.63
CA LYS A 503 8.92 7.89 -34.13
C LYS A 503 10.28 7.91 -33.42
N ILE A 504 10.80 9.09 -33.08
CA ILE A 504 12.20 9.23 -32.63
C ILE A 504 12.28 9.62 -31.16
N TRP A 505 11.68 10.76 -30.78
CA TRP A 505 11.85 11.31 -29.44
C TRP A 505 11.04 10.59 -28.37
N TYR A 506 9.83 10.14 -28.72
CA TYR A 506 8.93 9.45 -27.80
C TYR A 506 9.54 8.17 -27.18
N PRO A 507 10.08 7.20 -27.96
CA PRO A 507 10.68 5.99 -27.38
C PRO A 507 11.93 6.30 -26.54
N ILE A 508 12.78 7.25 -26.96
CA ILE A 508 13.96 7.69 -26.19
C ILE A 508 13.52 8.24 -24.83
N PHE A 509 12.50 9.10 -24.82
CA PHE A 509 11.97 9.68 -23.60
C PHE A 509 11.35 8.61 -22.70
N CYS A 510 10.71 7.58 -23.26
CA CYS A 510 10.12 6.45 -22.50
C CYS A 510 11.19 5.60 -21.83
N ILE A 511 12.26 5.28 -22.57
CA ILE A 511 13.41 4.54 -22.05
C ILE A 511 14.06 5.35 -20.91
N LEU A 512 14.28 6.65 -21.11
CA LEU A 512 14.84 7.52 -20.07
C LEU A 512 13.95 7.56 -18.82
N PHE A 513 12.63 7.66 -18.97
CA PHE A 513 11.69 7.61 -17.85
C PHE A 513 11.78 6.30 -17.09
N PHE A 514 11.80 5.17 -17.80
CA PHE A 514 11.89 3.86 -17.18
C PHE A 514 13.23 3.69 -16.44
N LEU A 515 14.35 4.00 -17.08
CA LEU A 515 15.69 3.93 -16.48
C LEU A 515 15.81 4.78 -15.22
N THR A 516 15.34 6.03 -15.28
CA THR A 516 15.38 6.92 -14.13
C THR A 516 14.39 6.48 -13.04
N THR A 517 13.26 5.86 -13.38
CA THR A 517 12.30 5.33 -12.39
C THR A 517 12.90 4.12 -11.68
N LEU A 518 13.51 3.22 -12.45
CA LEU A 518 14.27 2.08 -11.93
C LEU A 518 15.43 2.55 -11.04
N GLY A 519 16.16 3.59 -11.46
CA GLY A 519 17.22 4.21 -10.67
C GLY A 519 16.74 4.70 -9.30
N ILE A 520 15.62 5.43 -9.25
CA ILE A 520 15.00 5.86 -7.98
C ILE A 520 14.63 4.65 -7.11
N HIS A 521 14.06 3.59 -7.68
CA HIS A 521 13.72 2.37 -6.92
C HIS A 521 14.96 1.66 -6.37
N VAL A 522 16.04 1.58 -7.15
CA VAL A 522 17.31 0.98 -6.72
C VAL A 522 17.96 1.81 -5.61
N LEU A 523 17.96 3.15 -5.72
CA LEU A 523 18.44 4.03 -4.66
C LEU A 523 17.61 3.88 -3.40
N LEU A 524 16.28 3.83 -3.51
CA LEU A 524 15.38 3.60 -2.39
C LEU A 524 15.63 2.23 -1.75
N TYR A 525 15.82 1.18 -2.53
CA TYR A 525 16.15 -0.16 -2.03
C TYR A 525 17.48 -0.19 -1.26
N LYS A 526 18.51 0.54 -1.73
CA LYS A 526 19.82 0.66 -1.06
C LYS A 526 19.81 1.64 0.12
N SER A 527 18.86 2.57 0.18
CA SER A 527 18.86 3.65 1.17
C SER A 527 18.96 3.22 2.63
N PRO A 528 18.37 2.08 3.09
CA PRO A 528 18.54 1.66 4.48
C PRO A 528 19.97 1.20 4.80
N ASP A 529 20.74 0.78 3.79
CA ASP A 529 22.13 0.35 3.98
C ASP A 529 23.07 1.55 4.17
N TRP A 530 22.67 2.75 3.72
CA TRP A 530 23.41 3.99 3.94
C TRP A 530 23.35 4.49 5.40
N PHE A 531 22.35 4.02 6.15
CA PHE A 531 22.14 4.36 7.55
C PHE A 531 21.97 3.06 8.36
N PRO A 532 23.04 2.27 8.54
CA PRO A 532 22.96 1.01 9.26
C PRO A 532 22.36 1.23 10.64
N GLN A 533 21.42 0.36 11.03
CA GLN A 533 20.83 0.40 12.36
C GLN A 533 21.95 0.28 13.40
N LYS A 534 22.16 1.34 14.19
CA LYS A 534 23.07 1.32 15.34
C LYS A 534 22.73 0.12 16.23
N ASN A 535 23.73 -0.54 16.84
CA ASN A 535 23.58 -1.71 17.72
C ASN A 535 22.51 -1.47 18.81
N LYS A 536 21.26 -1.86 18.58
CA LYS A 536 20.17 -1.66 19.56
C LYS A 536 20.28 -2.71 20.66
N ILE A 537 20.12 -2.31 21.91
CA ILE A 537 19.95 -3.29 23.00
C ILE A 537 18.57 -3.94 22.83
N ILE A 538 18.52 -5.26 22.69
CA ILE A 538 17.24 -6.00 22.63
C ILE A 538 16.82 -6.24 24.05
N ASN A 539 15.64 -5.79 24.46
CA ASN A 539 15.24 -5.91 25.85
C ASN A 539 13.73 -6.03 26.02
N ASN A 540 13.35 -6.55 27.19
CA ASN A 540 12.07 -6.31 27.82
C ASN A 540 12.29 -6.26 29.35
N LYS A 541 11.21 -6.32 30.13
CA LYS A 541 11.32 -6.33 31.60
C LYS A 541 12.07 -7.54 32.19
N PHE A 542 12.16 -8.65 31.45
CA PHE A 542 12.65 -9.94 31.94
C PHE A 542 14.00 -10.38 31.36
N PHE A 543 14.40 -9.84 30.22
CA PHE A 543 15.67 -10.18 29.56
C PHE A 543 16.24 -8.99 28.80
N PHE A 544 17.54 -9.03 28.53
CA PHE A 544 18.13 -8.26 27.45
C PHE A 544 19.26 -9.01 26.76
N ILE A 545 19.49 -8.66 25.50
CA ILE A 545 20.59 -9.14 24.67
C ILE A 545 21.38 -7.92 24.25
N PHE A 546 22.68 -8.00 24.46
CA PHE A 546 23.59 -6.89 24.27
C PHE A 546 24.91 -7.38 23.70
N ARG A 547 25.37 -6.74 22.62
CA ARG A 547 26.72 -6.95 22.07
C ARG A 547 27.61 -5.77 22.45
N ASN A 548 28.78 -6.08 22.98
CA ASN A 548 29.84 -5.14 23.30
C ASN A 548 31.14 -5.62 22.66
N ARG A 549 31.53 -5.04 21.53
CA ARG A 549 32.73 -5.42 20.78
C ARG A 549 32.76 -6.94 20.48
N ASP A 550 33.63 -7.67 21.17
CA ASP A 550 33.87 -9.11 21.00
C ASP A 550 33.04 -10.01 21.92
N THR A 551 32.17 -9.40 22.73
CA THR A 551 31.39 -10.08 23.75
C THR A 551 29.88 -9.92 23.47
N LEU A 552 29.15 -11.03 23.44
CA LEU A 552 27.69 -11.06 23.34
C LEU A 552 27.09 -11.55 24.67
N ILE A 553 26.11 -10.82 25.21
CA ILE A 553 25.54 -11.07 26.54
C ILE A 553 24.05 -11.34 26.40
N PHE A 554 23.61 -12.49 26.90
CA PHE A 554 22.21 -12.86 27.10
C PHE A 554 21.94 -12.90 28.61
N SER A 555 21.25 -11.88 29.12
CA SER A 555 20.91 -11.77 30.54
C SER A 555 19.41 -11.88 30.78
N GLY A 556 19.04 -12.50 31.89
CA GLY A 556 17.65 -12.79 32.25
C GLY A 556 17.02 -13.95 31.47
N LYS A 557 15.69 -13.98 31.40
CA LYS A 557 14.92 -15.14 30.90
C LYS A 557 14.36 -14.90 29.50
N CYS A 558 15.06 -15.40 28.47
CA CYS A 558 14.67 -15.24 27.07
C CYS A 558 13.32 -15.86 26.70
N LYS A 559 12.79 -16.83 27.48
CA LYS A 559 11.45 -17.40 27.23
C LYS A 559 10.33 -16.36 27.20
N TYR A 560 10.44 -15.29 27.98
CA TYR A 560 9.46 -14.19 28.00
C TYR A 560 9.64 -13.19 26.84
N GLY A 561 10.63 -13.43 25.98
CA GLY A 561 11.06 -12.55 24.90
C GLY A 561 10.97 -13.13 23.51
N PHE A 562 10.46 -14.35 23.35
CA PHE A 562 10.60 -15.14 22.14
C PHE A 562 10.28 -14.38 20.85
N LYS A 563 9.14 -13.68 20.79
CA LYS A 563 8.71 -12.91 19.61
C LYS A 563 9.67 -11.76 19.28
N THR A 564 10.15 -11.05 20.29
CA THR A 564 11.10 -9.94 20.13
C THR A 564 12.44 -10.44 19.64
N ILE A 565 12.99 -11.48 20.28
CA ILE A 565 14.29 -12.06 19.92
C ILE A 565 14.23 -12.65 18.51
N SER A 566 13.19 -13.44 18.20
CA SER A 566 12.98 -14.04 16.88
C SER A 566 12.96 -12.99 15.76
N ASN A 567 12.21 -11.89 15.95
CA ASN A 567 12.14 -10.81 14.97
C ASN A 567 13.50 -10.14 14.77
N THR A 568 14.25 -9.89 15.85
CA THR A 568 15.56 -9.22 15.76
C THR A 568 16.63 -10.12 15.16
N PHE A 569 16.66 -11.40 15.53
CA PHE A 569 17.55 -12.38 14.92
C PHE A 569 17.19 -12.60 13.45
N ARG A 570 15.94 -12.38 13.04
CA ARG A 570 15.57 -12.39 11.63
C ARG A 570 16.08 -11.18 10.84
N SER A 571 15.91 -9.96 11.38
CA SER A 571 16.25 -8.73 10.65
C SER A 571 17.72 -8.33 10.74
N SER A 572 18.40 -8.73 11.81
CA SER A 572 19.68 -8.16 12.22
C SER A 572 20.62 -9.19 12.87
N LYS A 573 20.50 -10.48 12.53
CA LYS A 573 21.37 -11.56 13.06
C LYS A 573 22.84 -11.16 13.00
N LYS A 574 23.29 -10.69 11.83
CA LYS A 574 24.69 -10.31 11.60
C LYS A 574 25.16 -9.28 12.62
N ILE A 575 24.37 -8.27 12.95
CA ILE A 575 24.78 -7.23 13.91
C ILE A 575 25.23 -7.84 15.26
N TYR A 576 24.52 -8.85 15.76
CA TYR A 576 24.84 -9.50 17.04
C TYR A 576 25.77 -10.70 16.93
N CYS A 577 25.73 -11.42 15.80
CA CYS A 577 26.36 -12.73 15.61
C CYS A 577 27.53 -12.73 14.62
N ASP A 578 27.85 -11.59 13.99
CA ASP A 578 29.01 -11.49 13.11
C ASP A 578 30.29 -11.87 13.87
N SER A 579 31.13 -12.70 13.27
CA SER A 579 32.42 -13.11 13.81
C SER A 579 33.52 -13.02 12.74
N THR A 580 33.35 -12.14 11.76
CA THR A 580 34.38 -11.78 10.77
C THR A 580 35.56 -11.06 11.44
N GLU A 581 36.70 -10.96 10.74
CA GLU A 581 37.90 -10.28 11.26
C GLU A 581 37.64 -8.82 11.65
N GLU A 582 36.69 -8.14 10.99
CA GLU A 582 36.29 -6.76 11.32
C GLU A 582 35.49 -6.66 12.65
N ARG A 583 34.79 -7.74 13.05
CA ARG A 583 33.95 -7.80 14.26
C ARG A 583 34.04 -9.19 14.89
N PRO A 584 35.18 -9.57 15.48
CA PRO A 584 35.35 -10.90 16.04
C PRO A 584 34.38 -11.13 17.21
N LEU A 585 33.77 -12.30 17.30
CA LEU A 585 32.95 -12.70 18.45
C LEU A 585 33.68 -13.79 19.23
N LYS A 586 34.29 -13.42 20.36
CA LYS A 586 35.15 -14.31 21.16
C LYS A 586 34.43 -14.93 22.33
N LYS A 587 33.49 -14.20 22.95
CA LYS A 587 32.85 -14.62 24.20
C LYS A 587 31.34 -14.44 24.13
N VAL A 588 30.59 -15.47 24.52
CA VAL A 588 29.13 -15.38 24.67
C VAL A 588 28.75 -15.70 26.11
N PHE A 589 28.17 -14.73 26.81
CA PHE A 589 27.66 -14.91 28.17
C PHE A 589 26.17 -15.24 28.15
N VAL A 590 25.78 -16.27 28.88
CA VAL A 590 24.38 -16.71 28.98
C VAL A 590 24.00 -16.96 30.44
N GLU A 591 22.94 -16.30 30.91
CA GLU A 591 22.49 -16.42 32.31
C GLU A 591 21.46 -17.53 32.57
N ASP A 592 20.64 -17.86 31.57
CA ASP A 592 19.50 -18.77 31.74
C ASP A 592 19.40 -19.73 30.55
N GLU A 593 18.99 -20.97 30.81
CA GLU A 593 18.84 -22.02 29.80
C GLU A 593 17.96 -21.57 28.63
N SER A 594 16.91 -20.78 28.89
CA SER A 594 15.99 -20.33 27.84
C SER A 594 16.65 -19.47 26.75
N CYS A 595 17.85 -18.95 27.00
CA CYS A 595 18.64 -18.18 26.04
C CYS A 595 19.61 -19.03 25.20
N LEU A 596 19.92 -20.28 25.61
CA LEU A 596 20.94 -21.11 24.97
C LEU A 596 20.62 -21.41 23.50
N ASN A 597 19.36 -21.70 23.18
CA ASN A 597 18.94 -21.95 21.79
C ASN A 597 19.25 -20.76 20.86
N TRP A 598 19.13 -19.52 21.37
CA TRP A 598 19.45 -18.32 20.60
C TRP A 598 20.96 -18.13 20.45
N ALA A 599 21.73 -18.43 21.49
CA ALA A 599 23.20 -18.44 21.42
C ALA A 599 23.71 -19.46 20.40
N PHE A 600 23.16 -20.68 20.39
CA PHE A 600 23.54 -21.71 19.40
C PHE A 600 23.21 -21.32 17.97
N GLN A 601 22.08 -20.67 17.73
CA GLN A 601 21.76 -20.12 16.41
C GLN A 601 22.75 -19.04 15.99
N CYS A 602 23.25 -18.25 16.94
CA CYS A 602 24.23 -17.20 16.70
C CYS A 602 25.60 -17.78 16.31
N LEU A 603 26.02 -18.85 17.01
CA LEU A 603 27.32 -19.51 16.86
C LEU A 603 27.35 -20.64 15.84
N GLN A 604 26.28 -20.83 15.06
CA GLN A 604 26.16 -21.97 14.14
C GLN A 604 27.33 -22.04 13.14
N ASP A 605 27.85 -20.88 12.74
CA ASP A 605 28.90 -20.70 11.73
C ASP A 605 30.31 -20.59 12.34
N HIS A 606 30.44 -20.43 13.66
CA HIS A 606 31.72 -20.24 14.37
C HIS A 606 31.75 -21.01 15.71
N PRO A 607 32.00 -22.33 15.69
CA PRO A 607 31.91 -23.18 16.88
C PRO A 607 33.05 -23.01 17.89
N GLN A 608 34.10 -22.27 17.55
CA GLN A 608 35.28 -22.04 18.40
C GLN A 608 35.07 -20.95 19.47
N THR A 609 33.93 -20.27 19.47
CA THR A 609 33.60 -19.21 20.44
C THR A 609 33.23 -19.80 21.82
N GLU A 610 33.80 -19.25 22.89
CA GLU A 610 33.57 -19.72 24.26
C GLU A 610 32.21 -19.24 24.80
N ILE A 611 31.44 -20.16 25.39
CA ILE A 611 30.16 -19.87 26.05
C ILE A 611 30.34 -19.85 27.57
N PHE A 612 30.19 -18.68 28.17
CA PHE A 612 30.19 -18.47 29.62
C PHE A 612 28.78 -18.62 30.17
N TYR A 613 28.46 -19.77 30.76
CA TYR A 613 27.11 -20.07 31.27
C TYR A 613 27.05 -20.01 32.81
N SER A 614 26.04 -19.30 33.33
CA SER A 614 25.83 -19.12 34.78
C SER A 614 24.55 -19.78 35.32
N GLY A 615 23.83 -20.54 34.48
CA GLY A 615 22.66 -21.30 34.92
C GLY A 615 23.03 -22.53 35.75
N LEU A 616 22.05 -23.04 36.50
CA LEU A 616 22.24 -24.16 37.44
C LEU A 616 22.60 -25.47 36.72
N ASP A 617 22.07 -25.68 35.52
CA ASP A 617 22.20 -26.92 34.75
C ASP A 617 23.48 -26.98 33.90
N PHE A 618 24.57 -26.36 34.36
CA PHE A 618 25.82 -26.25 33.61
C PHE A 618 26.37 -27.61 33.18
N GLU A 619 26.40 -28.61 34.07
CA GLU A 619 26.98 -29.92 33.79
C GLU A 619 26.22 -30.67 32.69
N ALA A 620 24.88 -30.63 32.73
CA ALA A 620 24.03 -31.24 31.72
C ALA A 620 24.25 -30.63 30.32
N TRP A 621 24.39 -29.30 30.25
CA TRP A 621 24.59 -28.61 28.98
C TRP A 621 26.03 -28.73 28.46
N SER A 622 27.02 -28.71 29.35
CA SER A 622 28.43 -28.88 28.98
C SER A 622 28.70 -30.24 28.35
N GLN A 623 28.01 -31.31 28.77
CA GLN A 623 28.17 -32.65 28.21
C GLN A 623 27.39 -32.86 26.91
N LYS A 624 26.24 -32.18 26.75
CA LYS A 624 25.32 -32.38 25.62
C LYS A 624 25.66 -31.52 24.40
N SER A 625 26.35 -30.39 24.60
CA SER A 625 26.58 -29.41 23.54
C SER A 625 27.87 -29.66 22.77
N ARG A 626 27.90 -29.25 21.50
CA ARG A 626 29.09 -29.24 20.64
C ARG A 626 30.02 -28.02 20.85
N PHE A 627 29.67 -27.12 21.77
CA PHE A 627 30.37 -25.85 21.99
C PHE A 627 31.19 -25.90 23.28
N HIS A 628 32.23 -25.08 23.38
CA HIS A 628 33.04 -25.02 24.60
C HIS A 628 32.34 -24.19 25.69
N PHE A 629 31.90 -24.84 26.77
CA PHE A 629 31.21 -24.22 27.90
C PHE A 629 32.18 -23.96 29.06
N LEU A 630 32.14 -22.74 29.58
CA LEU A 630 32.87 -22.32 30.78
C LEU A 630 31.87 -21.86 31.84
N LYS A 631 32.03 -22.36 33.07
CA LYS A 631 31.17 -21.98 34.19
C LYS A 631 31.47 -20.53 34.59
N SER A 632 30.44 -19.69 34.64
CA SER A 632 30.58 -18.26 34.97
C SER A 632 29.65 -17.85 36.10
N LYS A 633 29.96 -16.73 36.75
CA LYS A 633 29.03 -16.05 37.67
C LYS A 633 28.13 -15.08 36.87
N PRO A 634 26.92 -14.77 37.36
CA PRO A 634 26.05 -13.77 36.74
C PRO A 634 26.76 -12.42 36.60
N ILE A 635 26.49 -11.70 35.52
CA ILE A 635 27.19 -10.46 35.23
C ILE A 635 26.68 -9.36 36.16
N ARG A 636 27.59 -8.70 36.86
CA ARG A 636 27.28 -7.58 37.78
C ARG A 636 27.77 -6.22 37.30
N GLU A 637 28.64 -6.20 36.30
CA GLU A 637 29.24 -4.98 35.76
C GLU A 637 29.63 -5.19 34.30
N ILE A 638 29.33 -4.21 33.45
CA ILE A 638 29.70 -4.18 32.04
C ILE A 638 30.40 -2.86 31.74
N SER A 639 31.64 -2.91 31.27
CA SER A 639 32.38 -1.72 30.84
C SER A 639 32.10 -1.43 29.36
N ILE A 640 31.50 -0.27 29.08
CA ILE A 640 31.21 0.19 27.70
C ILE A 640 32.42 0.96 27.13
N SER A 641 33.00 1.85 27.94
CA SER A 641 34.21 2.61 27.60
C SER A 641 35.09 2.79 28.84
N HIS A 642 36.29 3.36 28.69
CA HIS A 642 37.16 3.67 29.83
C HIS A 642 36.51 4.55 30.91
N ARG A 643 35.41 5.26 30.58
CA ARG A 643 34.70 6.15 31.50
C ARG A 643 33.23 5.79 31.74
N SER A 644 32.66 4.84 30.98
CA SER A 644 31.23 4.49 31.05
C SER A 644 30.98 3.01 31.37
N LYS A 645 30.09 2.75 32.33
CA LYS A 645 29.78 1.40 32.83
C LYS A 645 28.27 1.17 32.98
N ILE A 646 27.84 -0.09 32.88
CA ILE A 646 26.52 -0.55 33.35
C ILE A 646 26.72 -1.37 34.61
N LEU A 647 26.08 -0.98 35.71
CA LEU A 647 26.08 -1.70 36.97
C LEU A 647 24.72 -2.34 37.21
N PHE A 648 24.70 -3.58 37.67
CA PHE A 648 23.48 -4.28 38.07
C PHE A 648 23.31 -4.12 39.58
N PHE A 649 22.20 -3.51 40.00
CA PHE A 649 21.93 -3.26 41.41
C PHE A 649 20.63 -3.92 41.85
N HIS A 650 20.76 -4.94 42.69
CA HIS A 650 19.64 -5.63 43.30
C HIS A 650 19.20 -4.93 44.58
N THR A 651 18.08 -4.22 44.49
CA THR A 651 17.53 -3.33 45.54
C THR A 651 17.46 -3.90 46.96
N LYS A 652 17.25 -5.22 47.12
CA LYS A 652 17.21 -5.89 48.44
C LYS A 652 18.47 -6.64 48.87
N LYS A 653 19.41 -6.87 47.96
CA LYS A 653 20.56 -7.77 48.20
C LYS A 653 21.90 -7.03 48.20
N ASP A 654 22.00 -6.00 47.37
CA ASP A 654 23.24 -5.27 47.18
C ASP A 654 23.32 -4.08 48.15
N SER A 655 24.50 -3.84 48.68
CA SER A 655 24.74 -2.72 49.60
C SER A 655 24.79 -1.39 48.85
N LEU A 656 23.99 -0.43 49.28
CA LEU A 656 24.01 0.94 48.75
C LEU A 656 25.39 1.58 48.95
N PHE A 657 26.08 1.27 50.05
CA PHE A 657 27.43 1.79 50.32
C PHE A 657 28.44 1.32 49.26
N GLN A 658 28.38 0.05 48.86
CA GLN A 658 29.23 -0.49 47.79
C GLN A 658 28.90 0.15 46.43
N LEU A 659 27.62 0.41 46.16
CA LEU A 659 27.20 1.11 44.95
C LEU A 659 27.78 2.53 44.88
N ILE A 660 27.75 3.27 46.00
CA ILE A 660 28.33 4.62 46.09
C ILE A 660 29.84 4.58 45.85
N GLN A 661 30.56 3.61 46.42
CA GLN A 661 32.00 3.48 46.18
C GLN A 661 32.32 3.24 44.69
N LYS A 662 31.56 2.40 44.01
CA LYS A 662 31.77 2.08 42.58
C LYS A 662 31.45 3.24 41.62
N THR A 663 30.59 4.16 42.04
CA THR A 663 30.07 5.23 41.19
C THR A 663 30.86 6.54 41.30
N LYS A 664 31.82 6.65 42.24
CA LYS A 664 32.63 7.87 42.49
C LYS A 664 33.50 8.34 41.32
N THR A 665 34.09 7.43 40.55
CA THR A 665 35.15 7.75 39.58
C THR A 665 34.75 7.54 38.11
N SER A 666 33.53 7.08 37.86
CA SER A 666 33.05 6.79 36.51
C SER A 666 31.64 7.35 36.28
N SER A 667 31.17 7.26 35.04
CA SER A 667 29.81 7.61 34.63
C SER A 667 29.10 6.36 34.13
N GLY A 668 27.78 6.36 34.06
CA GLY A 668 27.10 5.19 33.53
C GLY A 668 25.64 5.03 33.89
N TRP A 669 25.19 3.79 33.80
CA TRP A 669 23.81 3.39 34.04
C TRP A 669 23.73 2.34 35.14
N ILE A 670 22.76 2.49 36.03
CA ILE A 670 22.49 1.53 37.11
C ILE A 670 21.19 0.82 36.76
N LEU A 671 21.29 -0.46 36.44
CA LEU A 671 20.15 -1.30 36.11
C LEU A 671 19.52 -1.83 37.41
N LEU A 672 18.28 -1.46 37.66
CA LEU A 672 17.54 -1.90 38.84
C LEU A 672 17.06 -3.34 38.68
N GLU A 673 17.49 -4.22 39.58
CA GLU A 673 16.95 -5.57 39.73
C GLU A 673 16.04 -5.62 40.95
N THR A 674 14.77 -5.95 40.71
CA THR A 674 13.75 -6.05 41.75
C THR A 674 13.32 -7.50 41.97
N PRO A 675 12.99 -7.87 43.23
CA PRO A 675 12.32 -9.13 43.51
C PRO A 675 10.97 -9.19 42.78
N PHE A 676 10.57 -10.40 42.39
CA PHE A 676 9.29 -10.65 41.74
C PHE A 676 8.14 -10.11 42.61
N GLY A 677 7.28 -9.25 42.03
CA GLY A 677 6.12 -8.65 42.71
C GLY A 677 6.31 -7.21 43.21
N ASN A 678 7.55 -6.73 43.37
CA ASN A 678 7.81 -5.35 43.76
C ASN A 678 8.01 -4.46 42.51
N LYS A 679 7.31 -3.31 42.47
CA LYS A 679 7.52 -2.27 41.45
C LYS A 679 8.37 -1.16 42.06
N GLU A 680 9.63 -1.09 41.65
CA GLU A 680 10.46 0.11 41.84
C GLU A 680 10.43 0.89 40.52
N ASP A 681 10.29 2.22 40.59
CA ASP A 681 10.26 3.11 39.43
C ASP A 681 11.61 3.81 39.30
N SER A 682 12.30 3.64 38.15
CA SER A 682 13.58 4.30 37.88
C SER A 682 13.51 5.82 38.04
N LYS A 683 12.35 6.45 37.82
CA LYS A 683 12.17 7.90 37.98
C LYS A 683 12.27 8.33 39.44
N VAL A 684 11.78 7.51 40.36
CA VAL A 684 11.84 7.80 41.81
C VAL A 684 13.30 7.71 42.27
N TRP A 685 14.02 6.66 41.86
CA TRP A 685 15.45 6.52 42.15
C TRP A 685 16.28 7.67 41.57
N ASN A 686 16.01 8.06 40.32
CA ASN A 686 16.69 9.20 39.70
C ASN A 686 16.38 10.54 40.37
N ARG A 687 15.14 10.75 40.86
CA ARG A 687 14.76 11.97 41.60
C ARG A 687 15.50 12.06 42.94
N ASN A 688 15.72 10.92 43.60
CA ASN A 688 16.36 10.85 44.92
C ASN A 688 17.87 10.58 44.88
N ARG A 689 18.49 10.44 43.69
CA ARG A 689 19.90 10.03 43.56
C ARG A 689 20.91 10.90 44.32
N LYS A 690 20.63 12.20 44.42
CA LYS A 690 21.48 13.15 45.18
C LYS A 690 21.48 12.84 46.67
N LEU A 691 20.32 12.44 47.23
CA LEU A 691 20.20 12.01 48.62
C LEU A 691 20.97 10.70 48.87
N LEU A 692 21.16 9.88 47.84
CA LEU A 692 21.95 8.65 47.89
C LEU A 692 23.47 8.90 47.71
N GLY A 693 23.92 10.15 47.58
CA GLY A 693 25.33 10.48 47.37
C GLY A 693 25.88 10.14 45.98
N LEU A 694 25.00 9.97 44.98
CA LEU A 694 25.37 9.66 43.60
C LEU A 694 25.51 10.92 42.74
N THR A 695 26.53 10.96 41.88
CA THR A 695 26.75 12.05 40.92
C THR A 695 25.70 12.06 39.80
N GLU A 696 25.50 13.20 39.15
CA GLU A 696 24.54 13.31 38.04
C GLU A 696 24.94 12.53 36.78
N SER A 697 26.18 12.05 36.74
CA SER A 697 26.72 11.20 35.68
C SER A 697 26.21 9.75 35.72
N TRP A 698 25.42 9.38 36.72
CA TRP A 698 24.77 8.07 36.85
C TRP A 698 23.26 8.16 36.74
N VAL A 699 22.68 7.30 35.90
CA VAL A 699 21.23 7.23 35.66
C VAL A 699 20.72 5.84 35.99
N PHE A 700 19.69 5.77 36.83
CA PHE A 700 18.96 4.53 37.08
C PHE A 700 18.06 4.18 35.89
N LEU A 701 18.07 2.92 35.48
CA LEU A 701 17.24 2.38 34.41
C LEU A 701 16.58 1.08 34.84
N GLU A 702 15.37 0.85 34.34
CA GLU A 702 14.77 -0.49 34.33
C GLU A 702 15.26 -1.31 33.13
N LYS A 703 15.10 -2.64 33.18
CA LYS A 703 15.51 -3.55 32.08
C LYS A 703 14.84 -3.20 30.75
N ASP A 704 13.61 -2.72 30.73
CA ASP A 704 12.91 -2.27 29.53
C ASP A 704 13.31 -0.86 29.05
N GLU A 705 13.99 -0.08 29.88
CA GLU A 705 14.51 1.27 29.54
C GLU A 705 15.94 1.27 29.00
N LEU A 706 16.60 0.11 28.89
CA LEU A 706 17.96 -0.03 28.34
C LEU A 706 18.15 0.60 26.94
N GLN A 707 17.08 0.74 26.16
CA GLN A 707 17.12 1.43 24.85
C GLN A 707 17.48 2.92 24.95
N ARG A 708 17.45 3.52 26.16
CA ARG A 708 17.87 4.91 26.41
C ARG A 708 19.38 5.09 26.45
N ILE A 709 20.16 4.00 26.52
CA ILE A 709 21.61 4.08 26.50
C ILE A 709 22.03 4.55 25.09
N PRO A 710 22.71 5.70 24.95
CA PRO A 710 23.19 6.19 23.67
C PRO A 710 24.23 5.21 23.11
N ILE A 711 23.90 4.60 21.97
CA ILE A 711 24.77 3.68 21.26
C ILE A 711 25.80 4.53 20.49
N SER A 712 27.04 4.59 20.98
CA SER A 712 28.16 5.18 20.22
C SER A 712 28.56 4.28 19.05
N GLU A 713 29.26 4.84 18.06
CA GLU A 713 29.78 4.10 16.89
C GLU A 713 30.83 3.04 17.25
N SER A 714 31.32 3.04 18.51
CA SER A 714 32.24 2.05 19.05
C SER A 714 31.54 0.89 19.78
N PHE A 715 30.20 0.81 19.72
CA PHE A 715 29.42 -0.35 20.20
C PHE A 715 29.38 -1.48 19.18
#